data_AF-A0AAD1ZT40-F1
#
_entry.id   AF-A0AAD1ZT40-F1
#
_cell.length_a   1.000
_cell.length_b   1.000
_cell.length_c   1.000
_cell.angle_alpha   90.00
_cell.angle_beta   90.00
_cell.angle_gamma   90.00
#
_symmetry.space_group_name_H-M   'P 1'
#
loop_
_entity.id
_entity.type
_entity.pdbx_description
1 polymer ?
#
loop_
_entity_poly.entity_id
_entity_poly.type
_entity_poly.pdbx_seq_one_letter_code
_entity_poly.pdbx_strand_id
1 'polypeptide(L)'
;MIVLDNHISKPGWCCSNSDGNGFFGDQYFNPDLWIKGLTKVATMFEGTKNVVGMSLRNELRGPNQNVTDWYRYMQKGAEAVHVANPNVLVIFSGLNYDKDLSFTLNKPVQLTFTNKLVFEVHWYGFSNGKEWETSNPNQVCGQVLGNLMGNAGFVLEQGYPLFVSEFGVDMRGTNVNDNRYFNCFMGWAAEYDLDWALWTLVGSYYLREGVVGMNEYYGVLDENWHDVRNSSFLQKLSVLQSPFRGPGYDEVRPHKVIFHPMTGLCIQRKSLYEPLVLGPCSEAEAWSYTPEKTITIKGTYFCLQADELGLPAKLGVICSYANSKWETISDSKMHLSSTLEDGSSVCLDINSNNSIVTIAFTPQPLSTNSRWVVNESGQRVKLACVNWVAHLEVVVAEGLSKQPVDAISERILDMGFNCVRLTWALFLFTNDTLASITVRQSFENLGLVESIAGLQANNPSIVDLSLIDAYQAVVASLSNNNVMIVLDNQISKPGWCCSNSDGNGFFGDQYFNPDLWINGLTKVATMFKGTKNVVAMSLRNELRGPNQNVTDWYRYMQKGAEAVHAANPNVLVILSGLNYDKDLSFTLNKPVQLNFTNKLVFEVHWYGFSNGEEWETSNPNQVCGQVLGSLMGNAGFVLEQGYPLFVSEFGVDMRGTNVNDNRYFNCFMGWAAEYDLDWALWTLVGSYYLREGVVGMNEYYGVLDENWRDVRNSSFLQKLSVLQSPFRGPGYDEIRPHKVIFHPMTGLCIQRKSLYEPLVLGPCSEAEAWSYTPKKTITIKGTYFCLQADELGLPAKLGIICSYANSKWETISDSKMHLSSTLEDGSSVCLDIDSNNSVVTIACKCLNRNSTCDPGSQWFKIIDSTRCTSATKSSVGIISIFNFMAKNLLASFS
;
A
#
# COMPACT_ATOMS: atom_id res chain seq x y z
N MET A 1 13.51 -32.34 0.24
CA MET A 1 13.92 -33.01 -1.02
C MET A 1 15.14 -32.28 -1.56
N ILE A 2 16.02 -32.96 -2.29
CA ILE A 2 17.24 -32.39 -2.88
C ILE A 2 17.24 -32.70 -4.37
N VAL A 3 17.39 -31.66 -5.18
CA VAL A 3 17.72 -31.76 -6.60
C VAL A 3 19.18 -31.39 -6.76
N LEU A 4 19.97 -32.26 -7.39
CA LEU A 4 21.36 -31.96 -7.69
C LEU A 4 21.40 -31.23 -9.03
N ASP A 5 22.01 -30.05 -9.05
CA ASP A 5 22.16 -29.26 -10.28
C ASP A 5 23.62 -29.23 -10.75
N ASN A 6 23.83 -29.46 -12.05
CA ASN A 6 25.11 -29.20 -12.71
C ASN A 6 25.13 -27.78 -13.31
N HIS A 7 25.40 -26.80 -12.45
CA HIS A 7 25.42 -25.40 -12.85
C HIS A 7 26.51 -25.05 -13.88
N ILE A 8 27.78 -25.37 -13.61
CA ILE A 8 28.94 -25.05 -14.47
C ILE A 8 29.99 -26.16 -14.43
N SER A 9 30.86 -26.22 -15.45
CA SER A 9 31.94 -27.22 -15.51
C SER A 9 33.22 -26.74 -14.83
N LYS A 10 33.57 -25.45 -15.00
CA LYS A 10 34.66 -24.79 -14.28
C LYS A 10 34.07 -23.90 -13.18
N PRO A 11 34.44 -24.06 -11.90
CA PRO A 11 33.94 -23.23 -10.81
C PRO A 11 34.18 -21.73 -11.05
N GLY A 12 33.16 -20.90 -10.81
CA GLY A 12 33.17 -19.45 -11.04
C GLY A 12 31.76 -18.85 -11.03
N TRP A 13 31.66 -17.53 -11.25
CA TRP A 13 30.38 -16.87 -11.50
C TRP A 13 29.98 -17.08 -12.96
N CYS A 14 28.71 -17.39 -13.18
CA CYS A 14 28.09 -17.50 -14.49
C CYS A 14 27.00 -16.41 -14.58
N CYS A 15 26.36 -16.12 -15.70
CA CYS A 15 26.23 -16.95 -16.89
C CYS A 15 26.36 -16.10 -18.17
N SER A 16 27.51 -15.43 -18.37
CA SER A 16 27.73 -14.68 -19.61
C SER A 16 27.88 -15.61 -20.82
N ASN A 17 27.69 -15.08 -22.03
CA ASN A 17 27.97 -15.80 -23.29
C ASN A 17 29.47 -16.08 -23.51
N SER A 18 30.35 -15.53 -22.67
CA SER A 18 31.81 -15.56 -22.85
C SER A 18 32.54 -16.31 -21.73
N ASP A 19 31.82 -16.94 -20.80
CA ASP A 19 32.43 -17.66 -19.67
C ASP A 19 33.04 -19.02 -20.05
N GLY A 20 32.86 -19.46 -21.29
CA GLY A 20 33.36 -20.73 -21.83
C GLY A 20 32.66 -21.97 -21.30
N ASN A 21 31.48 -21.81 -20.67
CA ASN A 21 30.67 -22.88 -20.09
C ASN A 21 29.27 -22.99 -20.74
N GLY A 22 28.93 -22.15 -21.72
CA GLY A 22 27.56 -21.99 -22.21
C GLY A 22 27.00 -23.17 -22.99
N PHE A 23 27.81 -23.85 -23.81
CA PHE A 23 27.34 -24.95 -24.64
C PHE A 23 28.37 -26.08 -24.83
N PHE A 24 27.89 -27.24 -25.28
CA PHE A 24 28.72 -28.41 -25.56
C PHE A 24 29.88 -28.07 -26.51
N GLY A 25 31.10 -28.38 -26.09
CA GLY A 25 32.32 -28.13 -26.85
C GLY A 25 32.97 -26.76 -26.60
N ASP A 26 32.35 -25.89 -25.80
CA ASP A 26 33.01 -24.68 -25.32
C ASP A 26 34.25 -25.02 -24.47
N GLN A 27 35.11 -24.01 -24.27
CA GLN A 27 36.44 -24.17 -23.67
C GLN A 27 36.47 -25.04 -22.40
N TYR A 28 35.45 -24.93 -21.55
CA TYR A 28 35.36 -25.67 -20.30
C TYR A 28 34.27 -26.73 -20.27
N PHE A 29 33.49 -26.90 -21.36
CA PHE A 29 32.34 -27.81 -21.40
C PHE A 29 32.55 -28.95 -22.40
N ASN A 30 33.41 -29.89 -22.02
CA ASN A 30 33.61 -31.13 -22.80
C ASN A 30 32.49 -32.15 -22.52
N PRO A 31 31.73 -32.62 -23.54
CA PRO A 31 30.58 -33.49 -23.32
C PRO A 31 30.90 -34.84 -22.68
N ASP A 32 32.02 -35.48 -23.04
CA ASP A 32 32.39 -36.79 -22.51
C ASP A 32 32.79 -36.69 -21.03
N LEU A 33 33.51 -35.62 -20.66
CA LEU A 33 33.83 -35.33 -19.25
C LEU A 33 32.58 -34.99 -18.44
N TRP A 34 31.66 -34.23 -19.01
CA TRP A 34 30.38 -33.89 -18.37
C TRP A 34 29.53 -35.13 -18.12
N ILE A 35 29.34 -36.01 -19.11
CA ILE A 35 28.61 -37.27 -18.93
C ILE A 35 29.25 -38.12 -17.84
N LYS A 36 30.59 -38.26 -17.84
CA LYS A 36 31.31 -38.99 -16.79
C LYS A 36 31.11 -38.37 -15.41
N GLY A 37 31.06 -37.05 -15.33
CA GLY A 37 30.75 -36.29 -14.11
C GLY A 37 29.35 -36.59 -13.60
N LEU A 38 28.33 -36.48 -14.47
CA LEU A 38 26.94 -36.80 -14.17
C LEU A 38 26.79 -38.24 -13.65
N THR A 39 27.35 -39.24 -14.35
CA THR A 39 27.33 -40.64 -13.90
C THR A 39 27.93 -40.79 -12.50
N LYS A 40 29.07 -40.13 -12.23
CA LYS A 40 29.74 -40.23 -10.93
C LYS A 40 28.90 -39.63 -9.81
N VAL A 41 28.25 -38.50 -10.04
CA VAL A 41 27.34 -37.86 -9.07
C VAL A 41 26.11 -38.75 -8.85
N ALA A 42 25.50 -39.26 -9.91
CA ALA A 42 24.35 -40.16 -9.84
C ALA A 42 24.66 -41.42 -9.00
N THR A 43 25.78 -42.09 -9.26
CA THR A 43 26.24 -43.25 -8.48
C THR A 43 26.56 -42.89 -7.03
N MET A 44 27.18 -41.72 -6.79
CA MET A 44 27.54 -41.29 -5.43
C MET A 44 26.32 -41.16 -4.51
N PHE A 45 25.19 -40.71 -5.07
CA PHE A 45 23.95 -40.54 -4.32
C PHE A 45 22.94 -41.68 -4.51
N GLU A 46 23.35 -42.79 -5.13
CA GLU A 46 22.51 -43.98 -5.24
C GLU A 46 22.13 -44.50 -3.84
N GLY A 47 20.82 -44.70 -3.61
CA GLY A 47 20.28 -45.10 -2.31
C GLY A 47 20.06 -43.97 -1.29
N THR A 48 20.43 -42.72 -1.61
CA THR A 48 20.17 -41.56 -0.74
C THR A 48 18.73 -41.08 -0.92
N LYS A 49 17.83 -41.47 0.00
CA LYS A 49 16.37 -41.26 -0.11
C LYS A 49 15.91 -39.82 -0.35
N ASN A 50 16.66 -38.82 0.12
CA ASN A 50 16.26 -37.41 0.01
C ASN A 50 16.71 -36.74 -1.30
N VAL A 51 17.59 -37.39 -2.08
CA VAL A 51 17.96 -36.93 -3.43
C VAL A 51 16.92 -37.46 -4.40
N VAL A 52 16.09 -36.55 -4.92
CA VAL A 52 14.90 -36.92 -5.71
C VAL A 52 15.10 -36.66 -7.20
N GLY A 53 16.04 -35.80 -7.58
CA GLY A 53 16.25 -35.42 -8.97
C GLY A 53 17.68 -34.95 -9.27
N MET A 54 18.02 -34.96 -10.55
CA MET A 54 19.25 -34.39 -11.09
C MET A 54 18.91 -33.51 -12.29
N SER A 55 19.18 -32.21 -12.21
CA SER A 55 19.27 -31.36 -13.40
C SER A 55 20.58 -31.65 -14.12
N LEU A 56 20.44 -31.89 -15.42
CA LEU A 56 21.57 -32.27 -16.27
C LEU A 56 22.51 -31.08 -16.51
N ARG A 57 21.96 -29.87 -16.73
CA ARG A 57 22.78 -28.70 -17.09
C ARG A 57 22.03 -27.36 -17.03
N ASN A 58 22.42 -26.49 -16.10
CA ASN A 58 21.90 -25.12 -16.03
C ASN A 58 22.29 -24.22 -17.22
N GLU A 59 21.31 -23.50 -17.76
CA GLU A 59 21.39 -22.42 -18.75
C GLU A 59 22.28 -22.71 -19.96
N LEU A 60 21.88 -23.70 -20.78
CA LEU A 60 22.50 -23.90 -22.09
C LEU A 60 22.24 -22.67 -22.99
N ARG A 61 23.31 -22.10 -23.55
CA ARG A 61 23.28 -20.78 -24.19
C ARG A 61 24.50 -20.50 -25.06
N GLY A 62 24.51 -19.32 -25.65
CA GLY A 62 25.65 -18.81 -26.41
C GLY A 62 25.54 -19.06 -27.92
N PRO A 63 26.47 -18.49 -28.70
CA PRO A 63 26.38 -18.47 -30.17
C PRO A 63 26.54 -19.85 -30.83
N ASN A 64 27.12 -20.82 -30.11
CA ASN A 64 27.34 -22.18 -30.60
C ASN A 64 26.17 -23.13 -30.35
N GLN A 65 25.14 -22.67 -29.62
CA GLN A 65 24.02 -23.53 -29.23
C GLN A 65 23.28 -24.06 -30.47
N ASN A 66 23.00 -25.36 -30.49
CA ASN A 66 22.26 -25.98 -31.57
C ASN A 66 21.46 -27.20 -31.10
N VAL A 67 20.32 -27.42 -31.75
CA VAL A 67 19.37 -28.47 -31.38
C VAL A 67 19.94 -29.88 -31.61
N THR A 68 20.81 -30.06 -32.60
CA THR A 68 21.39 -31.38 -32.94
C THR A 68 22.26 -31.92 -31.81
N ASP A 69 23.17 -31.08 -31.30
CA ASP A 69 24.05 -31.44 -30.19
C ASP A 69 23.29 -31.49 -28.88
N TRP A 70 22.28 -30.65 -28.68
CA TRP A 70 21.37 -30.76 -27.54
C TRP A 70 20.74 -32.15 -27.48
N TYR A 71 20.08 -32.62 -28.55
CA TYR A 71 19.49 -33.97 -28.56
C TYR A 71 20.54 -35.06 -28.34
N ARG A 72 21.71 -34.91 -28.98
CA ARG A 72 22.78 -35.90 -28.90
C ARG A 72 23.31 -36.05 -27.48
N TYR A 73 23.63 -34.95 -26.80
CA TYR A 73 24.33 -34.98 -25.52
C TYR A 73 23.38 -35.01 -24.34
N MET A 74 22.27 -34.27 -24.35
CA MET A 74 21.29 -34.32 -23.26
C MET A 74 20.69 -35.73 -23.11
N GLN A 75 20.33 -36.38 -24.22
CA GLN A 75 19.84 -37.77 -24.15
C GLN A 75 20.91 -38.74 -23.64
N LYS A 76 22.17 -38.59 -24.09
CA LYS A 76 23.27 -39.44 -23.59
C LYS A 76 23.54 -39.24 -22.10
N GLY A 77 23.51 -37.99 -21.63
CA GLY A 77 23.64 -37.66 -20.22
C GLY A 77 22.50 -38.26 -19.41
N ALA A 78 21.27 -38.13 -19.89
CA ALA A 78 20.08 -38.68 -19.26
C ALA A 78 20.14 -40.22 -19.11
N GLU A 79 20.48 -40.93 -20.18
CA GLU A 79 20.68 -42.39 -20.16
C GLU A 79 21.77 -42.78 -19.14
N ALA A 80 22.88 -42.05 -19.14
CA ALA A 80 23.99 -42.33 -18.23
C ALA A 80 23.62 -42.09 -16.75
N VAL A 81 22.82 -41.07 -16.46
CA VAL A 81 22.29 -40.80 -15.11
C VAL A 81 21.30 -41.88 -14.69
N HIS A 82 20.35 -42.23 -15.56
CA HIS A 82 19.33 -43.22 -15.24
C HIS A 82 19.91 -44.62 -15.02
N VAL A 83 20.87 -45.04 -15.84
CA VAL A 83 21.61 -46.30 -15.65
C VAL A 83 22.36 -46.31 -14.31
N ALA A 84 22.95 -45.18 -13.92
CA ALA A 84 23.71 -45.06 -12.68
C ALA A 84 22.83 -44.94 -11.43
N ASN A 85 21.65 -44.35 -11.54
CA ASN A 85 20.71 -44.18 -10.44
C ASN A 85 19.27 -44.10 -11.00
N PRO A 86 18.55 -45.23 -11.09
CA PRO A 86 17.20 -45.25 -11.69
C PRO A 86 16.12 -44.64 -10.79
N ASN A 87 16.46 -44.27 -9.54
CA ASN A 87 15.50 -43.77 -8.57
C ASN A 87 15.23 -42.27 -8.71
N VAL A 88 16.20 -41.49 -9.20
CA VAL A 88 16.08 -40.04 -9.35
C VAL A 88 15.29 -39.65 -10.60
N LEU A 89 14.64 -38.49 -10.54
CA LEU A 89 14.13 -37.77 -11.69
C LEU A 89 15.30 -37.20 -12.50
N VAL A 90 15.18 -37.22 -13.83
CA VAL A 90 16.17 -36.65 -14.74
C VAL A 90 15.57 -35.40 -15.36
N ILE A 91 16.14 -34.25 -15.05
CA ILE A 91 15.59 -32.94 -15.38
C ILE A 91 16.35 -32.34 -16.57
N PHE A 92 15.61 -31.97 -17.62
CA PHE A 92 16.11 -31.44 -18.88
C PHE A 92 15.92 -29.92 -18.97
N SER A 93 17.03 -29.24 -19.15
CA SER A 93 17.10 -27.80 -19.35
C SER A 93 17.02 -27.44 -20.85
N GLY A 94 16.47 -26.26 -21.14
CA GLY A 94 16.22 -25.78 -22.49
C GLY A 94 17.44 -25.13 -23.14
N LEU A 95 17.21 -24.47 -24.27
CA LEU A 95 18.16 -23.54 -24.87
C LEU A 95 17.85 -22.11 -24.41
N ASN A 96 18.72 -21.17 -24.77
CA ASN A 96 18.55 -19.75 -24.52
C ASN A 96 18.33 -19.42 -23.02
N TYR A 97 19.26 -19.88 -22.17
CA TYR A 97 19.18 -19.68 -20.71
C TYR A 97 17.93 -20.35 -20.11
N ASP A 98 17.63 -21.57 -20.56
CA ASP A 98 16.47 -22.37 -20.13
C ASP A 98 15.12 -21.66 -20.34
N LYS A 99 15.01 -20.89 -21.42
CA LYS A 99 13.78 -20.20 -21.83
C LYS A 99 13.08 -20.83 -23.01
N ASP A 100 13.73 -21.77 -23.70
CA ASP A 100 13.23 -22.34 -24.95
C ASP A 100 13.39 -23.86 -25.01
N LEU A 101 12.24 -24.54 -25.03
CA LEU A 101 12.09 -25.97 -25.29
C LEU A 101 11.29 -26.22 -26.58
N SER A 102 10.89 -25.20 -27.32
CA SER A 102 9.95 -25.27 -28.45
C SER A 102 10.37 -26.26 -29.54
N PHE A 103 11.67 -26.48 -29.72
CA PHE A 103 12.21 -27.45 -30.65
C PHE A 103 11.92 -28.93 -30.29
N THR A 104 11.42 -29.20 -29.07
CA THR A 104 10.97 -30.52 -28.61
C THR A 104 9.51 -30.79 -28.93
N LEU A 105 8.70 -29.76 -29.20
CA LEU A 105 7.27 -29.86 -29.47
C LEU A 105 6.96 -30.86 -30.59
N ASN A 106 7.69 -30.79 -31.71
CA ASN A 106 7.49 -31.63 -32.89
C ASN A 106 8.46 -32.81 -32.98
N LYS A 107 9.40 -32.92 -32.04
CA LYS A 107 10.42 -33.97 -32.02
C LYS A 107 10.71 -34.37 -30.57
N PRO A 108 9.88 -35.23 -29.96
CA PRO A 108 10.12 -35.66 -28.58
C PRO A 108 11.49 -36.32 -28.40
N VAL A 109 12.05 -36.22 -27.20
CA VAL A 109 13.29 -36.93 -26.85
C VAL A 109 13.10 -38.44 -26.94
N GLN A 110 14.15 -39.14 -27.35
CA GLN A 110 14.16 -40.60 -27.45
C GLN A 110 15.02 -41.17 -26.33
N LEU A 111 14.36 -41.61 -25.26
CA LEU A 111 14.96 -42.19 -24.07
C LEU A 111 14.40 -43.59 -23.82
N THR A 112 15.19 -44.45 -23.18
CA THR A 112 14.76 -45.77 -22.70
C THR A 112 13.77 -45.69 -21.54
N PHE A 113 13.62 -44.49 -20.95
CA PHE A 113 12.72 -44.18 -19.85
C PHE A 113 12.05 -42.81 -20.09
N THR A 114 10.77 -42.67 -19.73
CA THR A 114 10.04 -41.39 -19.81
C THR A 114 9.30 -41.08 -18.52
N ASN A 115 9.00 -42.09 -17.68
CA ASN A 115 8.33 -41.94 -16.39
C ASN A 115 9.20 -41.29 -15.28
N LYS A 116 10.43 -40.90 -15.60
CA LYS A 116 11.37 -40.17 -14.73
C LYS A 116 11.79 -38.81 -15.32
N LEU A 117 11.26 -38.45 -16.49
CA LEU A 117 11.64 -37.25 -17.21
C LEU A 117 10.87 -36.04 -16.69
N VAL A 118 11.59 -34.94 -16.46
CA VAL A 118 11.06 -33.62 -16.10
C VAL A 118 11.74 -32.58 -16.99
N PHE A 119 11.03 -31.54 -17.39
CA PHE A 119 11.62 -30.38 -18.06
C PHE A 119 11.72 -29.21 -17.11
N GLU A 120 12.72 -28.35 -17.28
CA GLU A 120 12.86 -27.14 -16.47
C GLU A 120 12.97 -25.86 -17.28
N VAL A 121 12.59 -24.74 -16.64
CA VAL A 121 12.68 -23.39 -17.18
C VAL A 121 13.05 -22.37 -16.13
N HIS A 122 13.69 -21.29 -16.57
CA HIS A 122 14.05 -20.15 -15.73
C HIS A 122 13.18 -18.94 -16.04
N TRP A 123 12.70 -18.26 -15.00
CA TRP A 123 11.90 -17.05 -15.19
C TRP A 123 12.18 -15.99 -14.12
N TYR A 124 12.60 -14.82 -14.58
CA TYR A 124 12.89 -13.66 -13.74
C TYR A 124 12.26 -12.41 -14.32
N GLY A 125 11.89 -11.45 -13.47
CA GLY A 125 11.30 -10.18 -13.91
C GLY A 125 12.20 -9.39 -14.88
N PHE A 126 13.51 -9.41 -14.66
CA PHE A 126 14.49 -8.76 -15.54
C PHE A 126 14.65 -9.43 -16.91
N SER A 127 14.07 -10.63 -17.12
CA SER A 127 14.10 -11.29 -18.44
C SER A 127 13.37 -10.51 -19.52
N ASN A 128 12.47 -9.60 -19.12
CA ASN A 128 11.71 -8.71 -19.99
C ASN A 128 12.23 -7.26 -19.92
N GLY A 129 13.49 -7.07 -19.53
CA GLY A 129 14.05 -5.75 -19.29
C GLY A 129 13.30 -5.03 -18.16
N LYS A 130 12.74 -3.86 -18.47
CA LYS A 130 11.95 -3.03 -17.54
C LYS A 130 10.45 -2.99 -17.88
N GLU A 131 9.97 -3.85 -18.78
CA GLU A 131 8.58 -3.78 -19.27
C GLU A 131 7.54 -3.89 -18.14
N TRP A 132 7.80 -4.65 -17.07
CA TRP A 132 6.88 -4.73 -15.93
C TRP A 132 6.79 -3.42 -15.13
N GLU A 133 7.86 -2.62 -15.12
CA GLU A 133 7.90 -1.29 -14.51
C GLU A 133 7.26 -0.24 -15.44
N THR A 134 7.60 -0.25 -16.74
CA THR A 134 7.31 0.85 -17.67
C THR A 134 6.04 0.68 -18.50
N SER A 135 5.34 -0.44 -18.39
CA SER A 135 4.19 -0.76 -19.24
C SER A 135 3.04 -1.36 -18.42
N ASN A 136 1.86 -1.50 -19.06
CA ASN A 136 0.69 -2.03 -18.38
C ASN A 136 0.93 -3.49 -17.93
N PRO A 137 0.90 -3.80 -16.63
CA PRO A 137 1.29 -5.13 -16.13
C PRO A 137 0.38 -6.26 -16.63
N ASN A 138 -0.89 -5.98 -16.94
CA ASN A 138 -1.80 -6.98 -17.50
C ASN A 138 -1.43 -7.37 -18.92
N GLN A 139 -1.04 -6.39 -19.75
CA GLN A 139 -0.61 -6.62 -21.13
C GLN A 139 0.72 -7.38 -21.15
N VAL A 140 1.68 -6.95 -20.33
CA VAL A 140 2.97 -7.62 -20.18
C VAL A 140 2.78 -9.06 -19.70
N CYS A 141 1.96 -9.28 -18.67
CA CYS A 141 1.65 -10.63 -18.19
C CYS A 141 1.04 -11.51 -19.28
N GLY A 142 0.04 -11.02 -20.02
CA GLY A 142 -0.58 -11.77 -21.12
C GLY A 142 0.44 -12.15 -22.22
N GLN A 143 1.28 -11.21 -22.63
CA GLN A 143 2.33 -11.44 -23.64
C GLN A 143 3.38 -12.44 -23.15
N VAL A 144 3.90 -12.25 -21.93
CA VAL A 144 4.97 -13.08 -21.37
C VAL A 144 4.48 -14.50 -21.13
N LEU A 145 3.27 -14.68 -20.58
CA LEU A 145 2.68 -16.01 -20.43
C LEU A 145 2.42 -16.67 -21.79
N GLY A 146 1.97 -15.92 -22.80
CA GLY A 146 1.82 -16.45 -24.16
C GLY A 146 3.13 -17.00 -24.72
N ASN A 147 4.23 -16.26 -24.57
CA ASN A 147 5.56 -16.70 -25.00
C ASN A 147 6.05 -17.91 -24.19
N LEU A 148 5.87 -17.89 -22.87
CA LEU A 148 6.28 -18.98 -21.97
C LEU A 148 5.53 -20.28 -22.28
N MET A 149 4.22 -20.21 -22.54
CA MET A 149 3.42 -21.36 -22.94
C MET A 149 3.86 -21.93 -24.30
N GLY A 150 4.18 -21.07 -25.26
CA GLY A 150 4.69 -21.50 -26.57
C GLY A 150 6.10 -22.09 -26.52
N ASN A 151 6.96 -21.58 -25.64
CA ASN A 151 8.35 -22.00 -25.55
C ASN A 151 8.58 -23.22 -24.66
N ALA A 152 7.76 -23.41 -23.62
CA ALA A 152 7.95 -24.50 -22.66
C ALA A 152 6.65 -25.04 -22.08
N GLY A 153 5.65 -24.20 -21.82
CA GLY A 153 4.41 -24.63 -21.16
C GLY A 153 3.65 -25.74 -21.90
N PHE A 154 3.83 -25.88 -23.22
CA PHE A 154 3.26 -26.98 -24.00
C PHE A 154 3.64 -28.38 -23.48
N VAL A 155 4.77 -28.55 -22.76
CA VAL A 155 5.16 -29.87 -22.23
C VAL A 155 4.17 -30.39 -21.19
N LEU A 156 3.47 -29.49 -20.48
CA LEU A 156 2.40 -29.82 -19.55
C LEU A 156 1.22 -30.47 -20.29
N GLU A 157 0.88 -29.96 -21.48
CA GLU A 157 -0.17 -30.54 -22.34
C GLU A 157 0.24 -31.90 -22.93
N GLN A 158 1.55 -32.13 -23.10
CA GLN A 158 2.10 -33.42 -23.50
C GLN A 158 2.18 -34.44 -22.35
N GLY A 159 1.83 -34.04 -21.12
CA GLY A 159 1.81 -34.90 -19.94
C GLY A 159 3.16 -35.01 -19.21
N TYR A 160 4.12 -34.14 -19.51
CA TYR A 160 5.39 -34.05 -18.77
C TYR A 160 5.32 -32.98 -17.68
N PRO A 161 5.96 -33.19 -16.51
CA PRO A 161 6.12 -32.14 -15.51
C PRO A 161 7.03 -31.00 -16.02
N LEU A 162 6.68 -29.77 -15.68
CA LEU A 162 7.50 -28.58 -15.88
C LEU A 162 7.91 -28.01 -14.52
N PHE A 163 9.21 -27.93 -14.29
CA PHE A 163 9.83 -27.42 -13.07
C PHE A 163 10.39 -26.03 -13.31
N VAL A 164 9.94 -25.02 -12.57
CA VAL A 164 10.58 -23.69 -12.60
C VAL A 164 11.79 -23.74 -11.67
N SER A 165 12.91 -24.25 -12.18
CA SER A 165 14.13 -24.52 -11.41
C SER A 165 14.80 -23.26 -10.87
N GLU A 166 14.54 -22.12 -11.52
CA GLU A 166 14.99 -20.82 -11.04
C GLU A 166 13.96 -19.72 -11.32
N PHE A 167 13.55 -19.05 -10.26
CA PHE A 167 12.92 -17.73 -10.31
C PHE A 167 13.32 -16.93 -9.08
N GLY A 168 13.13 -15.61 -9.10
CA GLY A 168 13.41 -14.78 -7.95
C GLY A 168 12.99 -13.33 -8.14
N VAL A 169 12.96 -12.62 -7.02
CA VAL A 169 12.73 -11.17 -6.94
C VAL A 169 13.78 -10.56 -6.03
N ASP A 170 14.01 -9.27 -6.18
CA ASP A 170 14.73 -8.51 -5.16
C ASP A 170 13.99 -8.58 -3.82
N MET A 171 14.54 -9.35 -2.89
CA MET A 171 13.94 -9.64 -1.59
C MET A 171 13.98 -8.43 -0.64
N ARG A 172 14.55 -7.29 -1.04
CA ARG A 172 14.35 -6.00 -0.33
C ARG A 172 12.93 -5.44 -0.54
N GLY A 173 12.20 -5.93 -1.54
CA GLY A 173 10.81 -5.55 -1.81
C GLY A 173 10.62 -4.19 -2.49
N THR A 174 11.70 -3.51 -2.89
CA THR A 174 11.66 -2.17 -3.51
C THR A 174 11.69 -2.19 -5.04
N ASN A 175 11.91 -3.35 -5.67
CA ASN A 175 11.98 -3.48 -7.13
C ASN A 175 10.57 -3.66 -7.73
N VAL A 176 10.04 -2.61 -8.35
CA VAL A 176 8.71 -2.60 -8.98
C VAL A 176 8.57 -3.67 -10.06
N ASN A 177 9.58 -3.80 -10.92
CA ASN A 177 9.56 -4.73 -12.04
C ASN A 177 9.39 -6.17 -11.53
N ASP A 178 10.16 -6.53 -10.50
CA ASP A 178 10.10 -7.86 -9.88
C ASP A 178 8.79 -8.09 -9.10
N ASN A 179 8.32 -7.09 -8.34
CA ASN A 179 7.07 -7.18 -7.58
C ASN A 179 5.86 -7.41 -8.50
N ARG A 180 5.80 -6.73 -9.64
CA ARG A 180 4.72 -6.88 -10.64
C ARG A 180 4.82 -8.21 -11.39
N TYR A 181 6.03 -8.59 -11.80
CA TYR A 181 6.32 -9.91 -12.37
C TYR A 181 5.83 -11.03 -11.46
N PHE A 182 6.16 -10.97 -10.17
CA PHE A 182 5.87 -12.04 -9.22
C PHE A 182 4.37 -12.31 -9.06
N ASN A 183 3.53 -11.27 -9.11
CA ASN A 183 2.07 -11.46 -9.08
C ASN A 183 1.58 -12.25 -10.31
N CYS A 184 2.15 -12.03 -11.49
CA CYS A 184 1.85 -12.80 -12.69
C CYS A 184 2.34 -14.25 -12.57
N PHE A 185 3.58 -14.44 -12.08
CA PHE A 185 4.14 -15.77 -11.80
C PHE A 185 3.25 -16.58 -10.84
N MET A 186 2.83 -15.99 -9.72
CA MET A 186 1.98 -16.64 -8.72
C MET A 186 0.67 -17.14 -9.34
N GLY A 187 0.03 -16.34 -10.20
CA GLY A 187 -1.20 -16.72 -10.88
C GLY A 187 -0.99 -17.91 -11.83
N TRP A 188 0.07 -17.88 -12.64
CA TRP A 188 0.41 -18.97 -13.56
C TRP A 188 0.80 -20.25 -12.82
N ALA A 189 1.67 -20.15 -11.81
CA ALA A 189 2.13 -21.29 -11.04
C ALA A 189 0.98 -21.96 -10.27
N ALA A 190 0.01 -21.19 -9.75
CA ALA A 190 -1.20 -21.73 -9.14
C ALA A 190 -2.13 -22.41 -10.16
N GLU A 191 -2.32 -21.83 -11.35
CA GLU A 191 -3.18 -22.39 -12.39
C GLU A 191 -2.65 -23.73 -12.91
N TYR A 192 -1.32 -23.85 -13.05
CA TYR A 192 -0.66 -25.04 -13.57
C TYR A 192 -0.07 -25.96 -12.50
N ASP A 193 -0.20 -25.63 -11.21
CA ASP A 193 0.34 -26.38 -10.07
C ASP A 193 1.80 -26.79 -10.30
N LEU A 194 2.64 -25.79 -10.57
CA LEU A 194 4.02 -26.00 -10.98
C LEU A 194 4.91 -26.33 -9.77
N ASP A 195 5.85 -27.25 -9.97
CA ASP A 195 6.99 -27.39 -9.08
C ASP A 195 7.96 -26.22 -9.32
N TRP A 196 8.63 -25.74 -8.27
CA TRP A 196 9.49 -24.57 -8.36
C TRP A 196 10.65 -24.59 -7.37
N ALA A 197 11.72 -23.88 -7.70
CA ALA A 197 12.83 -23.56 -6.82
C ALA A 197 13.19 -22.07 -6.92
N LEU A 198 13.29 -21.44 -5.75
CA LEU A 198 13.59 -20.01 -5.62
C LEU A 198 15.11 -19.80 -5.61
N TRP A 199 15.59 -18.89 -6.44
CA TRP A 199 16.94 -18.38 -6.42
C TRP A 199 17.02 -17.18 -5.46
N THR A 200 17.70 -17.25 -4.31
CA THR A 200 18.49 -18.34 -3.69
C THR A 200 18.37 -18.28 -2.16
N LEU A 201 18.78 -19.31 -1.42
CA LEU A 201 18.81 -19.26 0.07
C LEU A 201 19.87 -18.28 0.59
N VAL A 202 20.94 -18.06 -0.18
CA VAL A 202 22.16 -17.33 0.22
C VAL A 202 21.87 -15.87 0.56
N GLY A 203 22.35 -15.39 1.71
CA GLY A 203 22.27 -13.97 2.07
C GLY A 203 23.53 -13.15 1.72
N SER A 204 24.71 -13.77 1.75
CA SER A 204 25.97 -13.17 1.31
C SER A 204 26.95 -14.23 0.79
N TYR A 205 27.80 -13.88 -0.18
CA TYR A 205 28.76 -14.80 -0.79
C TYR A 205 30.13 -14.77 -0.11
N TYR A 206 30.78 -15.94 0.04
CA TYR A 206 32.18 -16.01 0.45
C TYR A 206 33.10 -15.25 -0.52
N LEU A 207 32.87 -15.40 -1.82
CA LEU A 207 33.56 -14.68 -2.89
C LEU A 207 32.68 -14.69 -4.14
N ARG A 208 32.34 -13.52 -4.67
CA ARG A 208 31.65 -13.36 -5.95
C ARG A 208 32.25 -12.18 -6.70
N GLU A 209 32.65 -12.41 -7.95
CA GLU A 209 33.25 -11.39 -8.82
C GLU A 209 34.44 -10.62 -8.17
N GLY A 210 35.21 -11.31 -7.34
CA GLY A 210 36.36 -10.71 -6.62
C GLY A 210 36.00 -9.99 -5.32
N VAL A 211 34.73 -9.95 -4.94
CA VAL A 211 34.23 -9.32 -3.70
C VAL A 211 33.90 -10.38 -2.66
N VAL A 212 34.50 -10.25 -1.48
CA VAL A 212 34.22 -11.08 -0.30
C VAL A 212 33.03 -10.51 0.46
N GLY A 213 32.09 -11.36 0.87
CA GLY A 213 30.90 -10.94 1.62
C GLY A 213 29.89 -10.15 0.79
N MET A 214 29.90 -10.31 -0.55
CA MET A 214 28.93 -9.63 -1.41
C MET A 214 27.50 -10.02 -1.00
N ASN A 215 26.68 -9.04 -0.64
CA ASN A 215 25.28 -9.23 -0.26
C ASN A 215 24.45 -9.70 -1.46
N GLU A 216 23.62 -10.73 -1.27
CA GLU A 216 22.71 -11.28 -2.28
C GLU A 216 21.29 -10.74 -2.05
N TYR A 217 20.88 -9.76 -2.84
CA TYR A 217 19.58 -9.12 -2.69
C TYR A 217 18.41 -10.00 -3.14
N TYR A 218 18.65 -11.02 -3.97
CA TYR A 218 17.64 -12.05 -4.31
C TYR A 218 17.62 -13.20 -3.28
N GLY A 219 18.41 -13.08 -2.22
CA GLY A 219 18.55 -14.07 -1.16
C GLY A 219 17.35 -14.11 -0.21
N VAL A 220 16.88 -15.32 0.12
CA VAL A 220 15.87 -15.56 1.17
C VAL A 220 16.38 -15.09 2.53
N LEU A 221 17.65 -15.38 2.82
CA LEU A 221 18.31 -14.90 4.03
C LEU A 221 18.90 -13.51 3.80
N ASP A 222 19.00 -12.76 4.89
CA ASP A 222 19.73 -11.50 4.89
C ASP A 222 21.25 -11.73 4.94
N GLU A 223 22.05 -10.66 4.82
CA GLU A 223 23.51 -10.77 4.75
C GLU A 223 24.14 -11.38 6.01
N ASN A 224 23.42 -11.37 7.13
CA ASN A 224 23.87 -11.88 8.42
C ASN A 224 23.56 -13.39 8.60
N TRP A 225 22.80 -14.00 7.67
CA TRP A 225 22.40 -15.42 7.64
C TRP A 225 21.49 -15.86 8.80
N HIS A 226 20.96 -14.93 9.59
CA HIS A 226 20.07 -15.19 10.71
C HIS A 226 18.61 -14.89 10.35
N ASP A 227 18.39 -13.76 9.68
CA ASP A 227 17.05 -13.25 9.45
C ASP A 227 16.55 -13.58 8.04
N VAL A 228 15.24 -13.83 7.93
CA VAL A 228 14.58 -13.92 6.62
C VAL A 228 14.40 -12.50 6.10
N ARG A 229 14.91 -12.23 4.89
CA ARG A 229 14.91 -10.88 4.31
C ARG A 229 13.48 -10.37 4.04
N ASN A 230 12.59 -11.25 3.58
CA ASN A 230 11.20 -10.89 3.28
C ASN A 230 10.22 -12.01 3.66
N SER A 231 9.72 -11.95 4.89
CA SER A 231 8.73 -12.91 5.40
C SER A 231 7.38 -12.81 4.68
N SER A 232 6.98 -11.60 4.26
CA SER A 232 5.72 -11.40 3.51
C SER A 232 5.75 -12.09 2.15
N PHE A 233 6.87 -12.01 1.43
CA PHE A 233 7.07 -12.73 0.18
C PHE A 233 6.92 -14.25 0.38
N LEU A 234 7.59 -14.82 1.39
CA LEU A 234 7.48 -16.26 1.67
C LEU A 234 6.06 -16.67 2.08
N GLN A 235 5.33 -15.82 2.80
CA GLN A 235 3.94 -16.07 3.16
C GLN A 235 3.03 -16.09 1.92
N LYS A 236 3.25 -15.20 0.95
CA LYS A 236 2.51 -15.21 -0.32
C LYS A 236 2.81 -16.49 -1.11
N LEU A 237 4.07 -16.89 -1.15
CA LEU A 237 4.54 -18.08 -1.88
C LEU A 237 4.10 -19.40 -1.22
N SER A 238 3.83 -19.42 0.10
CA SER A 238 3.57 -20.66 0.84
C SER A 238 2.39 -21.47 0.32
N VAL A 239 1.43 -20.81 -0.33
CA VAL A 239 0.27 -21.47 -0.94
C VAL A 239 0.68 -22.46 -2.04
N LEU A 240 1.77 -22.18 -2.77
CA LEU A 240 2.30 -23.04 -3.82
C LEU A 240 3.20 -24.16 -3.30
N GLN A 241 3.38 -24.28 -1.98
CA GLN A 241 4.18 -25.37 -1.38
C GLN A 241 3.37 -26.66 -1.24
N SER A 242 2.04 -26.58 -1.39
CA SER A 242 1.14 -27.73 -1.34
C SER A 242 0.52 -27.94 -2.73
N PRO A 243 0.48 -29.18 -3.25
CA PRO A 243 -0.12 -29.45 -4.56
C PRO A 243 -1.60 -29.09 -4.60
N PHE A 244 -2.02 -28.41 -5.68
CA PHE A 244 -3.42 -28.14 -5.99
C PHE A 244 -4.09 -29.29 -6.76
N ARG A 245 -3.32 -30.11 -7.49
CA ARG A 245 -3.82 -31.22 -8.33
C ARG A 245 -2.80 -32.38 -8.41
N GLY A 246 -3.27 -33.60 -8.66
CA GLY A 246 -2.37 -34.73 -8.92
C GLY A 246 -2.97 -36.11 -8.67
N PRO A 247 -2.25 -37.18 -9.05
CA PRO A 247 -2.66 -38.57 -8.79
C PRO A 247 -2.60 -38.91 -7.28
N GLY A 248 -3.49 -39.78 -6.81
CA GLY A 248 -3.58 -40.18 -5.39
C GLY A 248 -4.64 -39.43 -4.58
N TYR A 249 -5.34 -38.46 -5.19
CA TYR A 249 -6.51 -37.78 -4.64
C TYR A 249 -7.84 -38.38 -5.14
N ASP A 250 -7.86 -39.66 -5.52
CA ASP A 250 -8.99 -40.33 -6.17
C ASP A 250 -10.30 -40.31 -5.35
N GLU A 251 -10.21 -40.01 -4.05
CA GLU A 251 -11.37 -39.87 -3.16
C GLU A 251 -12.07 -38.49 -3.28
N VAL A 252 -11.46 -37.49 -3.91
CA VAL A 252 -11.99 -36.10 -3.99
C VAL A 252 -12.24 -35.68 -5.44
N ARG A 253 -13.50 -35.34 -5.76
CA ARG A 253 -13.85 -34.84 -7.11
C ARG A 253 -13.18 -33.47 -7.37
N PRO A 254 -12.48 -33.26 -8.49
CA PRO A 254 -11.78 -32.00 -8.79
C PRO A 254 -12.70 -30.78 -8.71
N HIS A 255 -12.24 -29.69 -8.11
CA HIS A 255 -12.98 -28.42 -8.00
C HIS A 255 -12.06 -27.24 -8.30
N LYS A 256 -12.64 -26.05 -8.52
CA LYS A 256 -11.88 -24.82 -8.69
C LYS A 256 -11.80 -24.06 -7.36
N VAL A 257 -10.72 -23.31 -7.18
CA VAL A 257 -10.62 -22.24 -6.18
C VAL A 257 -10.52 -20.91 -6.91
N ILE A 258 -10.87 -19.81 -6.23
CA ILE A 258 -10.65 -18.46 -6.76
C ILE A 258 -9.45 -17.89 -6.00
N PHE A 259 -8.29 -17.91 -6.65
CA PHE A 259 -7.01 -17.54 -6.07
C PHE A 259 -6.67 -16.07 -6.35
N HIS A 260 -6.13 -15.37 -5.36
CA HIS A 260 -5.71 -13.97 -5.48
C HIS A 260 -4.18 -13.86 -5.46
N PRO A 261 -3.52 -13.66 -6.63
CA PRO A 261 -2.07 -13.82 -6.75
C PRO A 261 -1.23 -12.87 -5.89
N MET A 262 -1.71 -11.65 -5.66
CA MET A 262 -0.96 -10.64 -4.88
C MET A 262 -0.89 -10.97 -3.38
N THR A 263 -1.85 -11.74 -2.87
CA THR A 263 -1.94 -12.08 -1.43
C THR A 263 -1.57 -13.52 -1.14
N GLY A 264 -1.62 -14.41 -2.15
CA GLY A 264 -1.41 -15.85 -1.93
C GLY A 264 -2.60 -16.54 -1.24
N LEU A 265 -3.78 -15.91 -1.24
CA LEU A 265 -4.98 -16.39 -0.54
C LEU A 265 -6.11 -16.70 -1.54
N CYS A 266 -7.09 -17.49 -1.10
CA CYS A 266 -8.26 -17.85 -1.90
C CYS A 266 -9.56 -17.31 -1.29
N ILE A 267 -10.58 -17.12 -2.13
CA ILE A 267 -11.92 -16.73 -1.67
C ILE A 267 -12.53 -17.86 -0.84
N GLN A 268 -12.93 -17.50 0.38
CA GLN A 268 -13.62 -18.35 1.34
C GLN A 268 -14.91 -17.67 1.81
N ARG A 269 -15.81 -18.51 2.33
CA ARG A 269 -17.03 -18.09 2.99
C ARG A 269 -16.95 -18.47 4.46
N LYS A 270 -17.10 -17.50 5.36
CA LYS A 270 -17.21 -17.75 6.80
C LYS A 270 -18.61 -18.22 7.20
N SER A 271 -19.65 -17.58 6.65
CA SER A 271 -21.05 -17.99 6.84
C SER A 271 -21.90 -17.57 5.62
N LEU A 272 -23.13 -18.10 5.51
CA LEU A 272 -24.06 -17.76 4.43
C LEU A 272 -24.47 -16.27 4.40
N TYR A 273 -24.31 -15.56 5.52
CA TYR A 273 -24.77 -14.19 5.69
C TYR A 273 -23.61 -13.19 5.80
N GLU A 274 -22.36 -13.68 5.79
CA GLU A 274 -21.17 -12.85 5.85
C GLU A 274 -20.59 -12.62 4.45
N PRO A 275 -19.91 -11.47 4.23
CA PRO A 275 -19.15 -11.21 3.02
C PRO A 275 -18.15 -12.33 2.71
N LEU A 276 -17.91 -12.56 1.43
CA LEU A 276 -16.79 -13.37 0.98
C LEU A 276 -15.48 -12.65 1.34
N VAL A 277 -14.51 -13.40 1.84
CA VAL A 277 -13.21 -12.87 2.24
C VAL A 277 -12.09 -13.76 1.70
N LEU A 278 -10.87 -13.26 1.65
CA LEU A 278 -9.72 -14.11 1.40
C LEU A 278 -9.28 -14.87 2.67
N GLY A 279 -8.75 -16.07 2.45
CA GLY A 279 -8.13 -16.88 3.50
C GLY A 279 -7.28 -18.01 2.92
N PRO A 280 -6.80 -18.92 3.79
CA PRO A 280 -5.99 -20.06 3.38
C PRO A 280 -6.72 -20.89 2.32
N CYS A 281 -6.05 -21.22 1.22
CA CYS A 281 -6.66 -21.99 0.12
C CYS A 281 -7.08 -23.41 0.52
N SER A 282 -6.51 -23.95 1.60
CA SER A 282 -6.92 -25.23 2.20
C SER A 282 -8.35 -25.21 2.77
N GLU A 283 -8.90 -24.01 3.03
CA GLU A 283 -10.25 -23.79 3.57
C GLU A 283 -11.18 -23.17 2.50
N ALA A 284 -10.73 -23.06 1.25
CA ALA A 284 -11.51 -22.45 0.18
C ALA A 284 -12.73 -23.28 -0.19
N GLU A 285 -13.78 -22.58 -0.63
CA GLU A 285 -14.98 -23.22 -1.16
C GLU A 285 -14.68 -23.97 -2.47
N ALA A 286 -15.38 -25.08 -2.69
CA ALA A 286 -15.26 -25.83 -3.92
C ALA A 286 -16.08 -25.15 -5.03
N TRP A 287 -15.45 -24.33 -5.86
CA TRP A 287 -16.13 -23.60 -6.93
C TRP A 287 -16.23 -24.41 -8.23
N SER A 288 -17.17 -23.99 -9.09
CA SER A 288 -17.38 -24.49 -10.45
C SER A 288 -17.71 -23.30 -11.36
N TYR A 289 -17.09 -23.24 -12.54
CA TYR A 289 -17.39 -22.22 -13.56
C TYR A 289 -18.17 -22.86 -14.70
N THR A 290 -19.40 -22.39 -14.95
CA THR A 290 -20.30 -23.00 -15.93
C THR A 290 -20.14 -22.38 -17.32
N PRO A 291 -20.56 -23.08 -18.40
CA PRO A 291 -20.57 -22.52 -19.76
C PRO A 291 -21.37 -21.21 -19.89
N GLU A 292 -22.38 -21.01 -19.05
CA GLU A 292 -23.17 -19.78 -18.96
C GLU A 292 -22.46 -18.67 -18.16
N LYS A 293 -21.14 -18.78 -17.98
CA LYS A 293 -20.26 -17.81 -17.32
C LYS A 293 -20.64 -17.53 -15.87
N THR A 294 -21.17 -18.52 -15.16
CA THR A 294 -21.53 -18.39 -13.75
C THR A 294 -20.54 -19.14 -12.88
N ILE A 295 -20.08 -18.50 -11.80
CA ILE A 295 -19.24 -19.11 -10.77
C ILE A 295 -20.16 -19.61 -9.63
N THR A 296 -20.19 -20.91 -9.38
CA THR A 296 -21.09 -21.58 -8.43
C THR A 296 -20.33 -22.38 -7.38
N ILE A 297 -20.89 -22.52 -6.18
CA ILE A 297 -20.36 -23.45 -5.18
C ILE A 297 -20.87 -24.85 -5.52
N LYS A 298 -19.93 -25.77 -5.77
CA LYS A 298 -20.18 -27.14 -6.23
C LYS A 298 -21.09 -27.89 -5.26
N GLY A 299 -22.13 -28.54 -5.81
CA GLY A 299 -23.11 -29.27 -5.01
C GLY A 299 -24.16 -28.39 -4.32
N THR A 300 -24.19 -27.09 -4.61
CA THR A 300 -25.18 -26.15 -4.08
C THR A 300 -25.84 -25.33 -5.20
N TYR A 301 -26.84 -24.53 -4.85
CA TYR A 301 -27.50 -23.57 -5.76
C TYR A 301 -26.91 -22.15 -5.66
N PHE A 302 -25.82 -21.97 -4.91
CA PHE A 302 -25.23 -20.65 -4.69
C PHE A 302 -24.28 -20.26 -5.83
N CYS A 303 -24.39 -19.03 -6.31
CA CYS A 303 -23.46 -18.41 -7.26
C CYS A 303 -22.91 -17.10 -6.74
N LEU A 304 -21.70 -16.76 -7.19
CA LEU A 304 -21.11 -15.46 -6.98
C LEU A 304 -21.92 -14.39 -7.72
N GLN A 305 -22.32 -13.35 -7.00
CA GLN A 305 -23.04 -12.20 -7.54
C GLN A 305 -22.30 -10.91 -7.19
N ALA A 306 -22.14 -10.07 -8.20
CA ALA A 306 -21.79 -8.68 -8.01
C ALA A 306 -22.98 -7.97 -7.34
N ASP A 307 -22.70 -7.25 -6.27
CA ASP A 307 -23.69 -6.35 -5.67
C ASP A 307 -23.47 -4.93 -6.22
N GLU A 308 -23.77 -3.89 -5.46
CA GLU A 308 -23.49 -2.52 -5.91
C GLU A 308 -21.99 -2.18 -5.89
N LEU A 309 -21.65 -1.09 -6.56
CA LEU A 309 -20.31 -0.53 -6.57
C LEU A 309 -19.79 -0.27 -5.14
N GLY A 310 -18.62 -0.82 -4.84
CA GLY A 310 -17.92 -0.70 -3.57
C GLY A 310 -18.49 -1.58 -2.46
N LEU A 311 -19.50 -2.41 -2.73
CA LEU A 311 -20.04 -3.37 -1.78
C LEU A 311 -19.37 -4.75 -1.92
N PRO A 312 -19.41 -5.59 -0.88
CA PRO A 312 -18.90 -6.94 -0.97
C PRO A 312 -19.67 -7.79 -1.97
N ALA A 313 -18.96 -8.60 -2.76
CA ALA A 313 -19.59 -9.62 -3.57
C ALA A 313 -20.30 -10.65 -2.67
N LYS A 314 -21.48 -11.09 -3.11
CA LYS A 314 -22.36 -11.95 -2.31
C LYS A 314 -22.64 -13.28 -3.00
N LEU A 315 -23.26 -14.20 -2.26
CA LEU A 315 -23.79 -15.44 -2.81
C LEU A 315 -25.28 -15.30 -3.09
N GLY A 316 -25.64 -15.37 -4.37
CA GLY A 316 -27.02 -15.43 -4.83
C GLY A 316 -27.51 -16.86 -5.03
N VAL A 317 -28.83 -17.03 -5.05
CA VAL A 317 -29.50 -18.29 -5.43
C VAL A 317 -30.12 -18.22 -6.83
N ILE A 318 -30.22 -17.02 -7.43
CA ILE A 318 -30.76 -16.81 -8.78
C ILE A 318 -29.60 -16.44 -9.71
N CYS A 319 -29.02 -17.43 -10.36
CA CYS A 319 -27.79 -17.29 -11.13
C CYS A 319 -27.99 -16.88 -12.59
N SER A 320 -29.22 -16.58 -12.97
CA SER A 320 -29.60 -16.16 -14.32
C SER A 320 -29.38 -14.67 -14.58
N TYR A 321 -29.17 -13.86 -13.55
CA TYR A 321 -29.02 -12.40 -13.68
C TYR A 321 -27.64 -11.99 -14.20
N ALA A 322 -27.58 -10.80 -14.83
CA ALA A 322 -26.37 -10.25 -15.42
C ALA A 322 -25.25 -10.09 -14.39
N ASN A 323 -25.57 -9.66 -13.17
CA ASN A 323 -24.62 -9.51 -12.07
C ASN A 323 -24.06 -10.84 -11.54
N SER A 324 -24.58 -11.98 -12.01
CA SER A 324 -24.07 -13.33 -11.71
C SER A 324 -23.18 -13.89 -12.84
N LYS A 325 -22.92 -13.09 -13.87
CA LYS A 325 -22.13 -13.46 -15.05
C LYS A 325 -20.74 -12.87 -14.93
N TRP A 326 -19.74 -13.75 -14.88
CA TRP A 326 -18.35 -13.40 -14.62
C TRP A 326 -17.46 -13.78 -15.81
N GLU A 327 -16.64 -12.83 -16.24
CA GLU A 327 -15.74 -12.98 -17.37
C GLU A 327 -14.35 -12.45 -17.04
N THR A 328 -13.32 -13.09 -17.59
CA THR A 328 -11.97 -12.56 -17.55
C THR A 328 -11.81 -11.52 -18.66
N ILE A 329 -11.49 -10.26 -18.32
CA ILE A 329 -11.50 -9.14 -19.30
C ILE A 329 -10.12 -8.57 -19.64
N SER A 330 -9.05 -9.00 -18.94
CA SER A 330 -7.68 -8.53 -19.15
C SER A 330 -6.86 -9.48 -20.02
N ASP A 331 -5.78 -8.98 -20.63
CA ASP A 331 -4.81 -9.80 -21.38
C ASP A 331 -4.14 -10.88 -20.51
N SER A 332 -3.92 -10.58 -19.22
CA SER A 332 -3.47 -11.54 -18.20
C SER A 332 -4.52 -12.60 -17.86
N LYS A 333 -5.79 -12.35 -18.20
CA LYS A 333 -6.99 -13.11 -17.80
C LYS A 333 -7.22 -13.18 -16.28
N MET A 334 -6.55 -12.34 -15.48
CA MET A 334 -6.67 -12.33 -14.02
C MET A 334 -7.73 -11.37 -13.48
N HIS A 335 -8.33 -10.51 -14.33
CA HIS A 335 -9.42 -9.60 -13.92
C HIS A 335 -10.80 -10.22 -14.16
N LEU A 336 -11.52 -10.57 -13.09
CA LEU A 336 -12.89 -11.06 -13.16
C LEU A 336 -13.89 -9.90 -13.11
N SER A 337 -14.66 -9.73 -14.18
CA SER A 337 -15.66 -8.67 -14.34
C SER A 337 -17.08 -9.22 -14.45
N SER A 338 -18.04 -8.41 -13.99
CA SER A 338 -19.48 -8.64 -14.07
C SER A 338 -20.21 -7.34 -14.42
N THR A 339 -21.49 -7.44 -14.75
CA THR A 339 -22.35 -6.30 -15.10
C THR A 339 -23.48 -6.16 -14.09
N LEU A 340 -23.60 -4.99 -13.48
CA LEU A 340 -24.66 -4.69 -12.52
C LEU A 340 -26.03 -4.51 -13.21
N GLU A 341 -27.10 -4.48 -12.42
CA GLU A 341 -28.47 -4.30 -12.95
C GLU A 341 -28.69 -2.97 -13.68
N ASP A 342 -27.92 -1.93 -13.30
CA ASP A 342 -27.92 -0.61 -13.96
C ASP A 342 -27.11 -0.58 -15.27
N GLY A 343 -26.47 -1.68 -15.64
CA GLY A 343 -25.60 -1.81 -16.82
C GLY A 343 -24.13 -1.45 -16.58
N SER A 344 -23.75 -1.04 -15.37
CA SER A 344 -22.36 -0.71 -15.02
C SER A 344 -21.48 -1.96 -15.01
N SER A 345 -20.26 -1.85 -15.55
CA SER A 345 -19.25 -2.92 -15.45
C SER A 345 -18.41 -2.76 -14.19
N VAL A 346 -18.28 -3.85 -13.44
CA VAL A 346 -17.47 -3.92 -12.21
C VAL A 346 -16.44 -5.03 -12.31
N CYS A 347 -15.37 -4.93 -11.53
CA CYS A 347 -14.37 -5.97 -11.34
C CYS A 347 -14.34 -6.42 -9.87
N LEU A 348 -13.98 -7.68 -9.63
CA LEU A 348 -13.61 -8.12 -8.28
C LEU A 348 -12.30 -7.49 -7.87
N ASP A 349 -12.27 -6.97 -6.65
CA ASP A 349 -11.07 -6.50 -5.98
C ASP A 349 -11.15 -6.85 -4.48
N ILE A 350 -10.10 -6.53 -3.73
CA ILE A 350 -10.04 -6.73 -2.29
C ILE A 350 -9.85 -5.41 -1.57
N ASN A 351 -10.57 -5.24 -0.45
CA ASN A 351 -10.34 -4.11 0.44
C ASN A 351 -9.27 -4.45 1.50
N SER A 352 -8.93 -3.48 2.35
CA SER A 352 -7.92 -3.63 3.41
C SER A 352 -8.25 -4.71 4.46
N ASN A 353 -9.49 -5.20 4.51
CA ASN A 353 -9.92 -6.30 5.38
C ASN A 353 -9.91 -7.66 4.67
N ASN A 354 -9.34 -7.75 3.47
CA ASN A 354 -9.38 -8.93 2.59
C ASN A 354 -10.81 -9.35 2.18
N SER A 355 -11.80 -8.47 2.31
CA SER A 355 -13.14 -8.73 1.80
C SER A 355 -13.18 -8.55 0.30
N ILE A 356 -13.91 -9.43 -0.38
CA ILE A 356 -14.09 -9.39 -1.83
C ILE A 356 -15.13 -8.33 -2.14
N VAL A 357 -14.74 -7.29 -2.85
CA VAL A 357 -15.60 -6.15 -3.22
C VAL A 357 -15.72 -6.02 -4.74
N THR A 358 -16.76 -5.34 -5.20
CA THR A 358 -16.91 -4.97 -6.61
C THR A 358 -16.53 -3.52 -6.82
N ILE A 359 -15.50 -3.24 -7.62
CA ILE A 359 -15.07 -1.87 -7.94
C ILE A 359 -15.40 -1.51 -9.38
N ALA A 360 -15.63 -0.22 -9.61
CA ALA A 360 -15.85 0.33 -10.95
C ALA A 360 -14.51 0.38 -11.66
N PHE A 361 -14.56 0.09 -12.95
CA PHE A 361 -13.39 0.09 -13.83
C PHE A 361 -12.75 1.49 -14.01
N THR A 362 -13.29 2.57 -13.43
CA THR A 362 -12.71 3.93 -13.52
C THR A 362 -12.96 4.79 -12.27
N PRO A 363 -12.00 5.64 -11.84
CA PRO A 363 -12.25 6.69 -10.85
C PRO A 363 -13.40 7.60 -11.28
N GLN A 364 -14.35 7.85 -10.38
CA GLN A 364 -15.51 8.71 -10.62
C GLN A 364 -15.37 10.06 -9.90
N PRO A 365 -16.01 11.14 -10.40
CA PRO A 365 -16.08 12.44 -9.74
C PRO A 365 -16.46 12.35 -8.25
N LEU A 366 -15.72 13.04 -7.38
CA LEU A 366 -16.04 13.13 -5.95
C LEU A 366 -17.09 14.21 -5.67
N SER A 367 -17.85 14.04 -4.59
CA SER A 367 -18.80 15.03 -4.09
C SER A 367 -18.72 15.13 -2.56
N THR A 368 -19.47 16.04 -1.95
CA THR A 368 -19.58 16.18 -0.50
C THR A 368 -20.98 15.82 -0.02
N ASN A 369 -21.05 15.09 1.09
CA ASN A 369 -22.29 14.76 1.78
C ASN A 369 -22.08 14.97 3.28
N SER A 370 -22.70 16.02 3.82
CA SER A 370 -22.34 16.54 5.14
C SER A 370 -20.82 16.77 5.22
N ARG A 371 -20.20 16.47 6.37
CA ARG A 371 -18.76 16.62 6.61
C ARG A 371 -17.85 15.66 5.84
N TRP A 372 -18.38 14.88 4.89
CA TRP A 372 -17.66 13.80 4.22
C TRP A 372 -17.45 14.10 2.74
N VAL A 373 -16.26 13.78 2.24
CA VAL A 373 -16.02 13.57 0.81
C VAL A 373 -16.49 12.16 0.45
N VAL A 374 -17.28 12.03 -0.61
CA VAL A 374 -17.89 10.77 -1.05
C VAL A 374 -17.74 10.55 -2.55
N ASN A 375 -17.79 9.30 -2.99
CA ASN A 375 -17.89 8.93 -4.41
C ASN A 375 -19.34 9.07 -4.92
N GLU A 376 -19.62 8.68 -6.17
CA GLU A 376 -20.97 8.77 -6.75
C GLU A 376 -21.99 7.84 -6.05
N SER A 377 -21.55 6.72 -5.46
CA SER A 377 -22.41 5.84 -4.66
C SER A 377 -22.68 6.38 -3.24
N GLY A 378 -22.15 7.55 -2.89
CA GLY A 378 -22.31 8.17 -1.58
C GLY A 378 -21.44 7.55 -0.48
N GLN A 379 -20.49 6.69 -0.82
CA GLN A 379 -19.54 6.10 0.12
C GLN A 379 -18.40 7.06 0.42
N ARG A 380 -17.96 7.11 1.68
CA ARG A 380 -16.85 7.96 2.13
C ARG A 380 -15.56 7.62 1.39
N VAL A 381 -14.95 8.64 0.79
CA VAL A 381 -13.60 8.61 0.26
C VAL A 381 -12.70 9.40 1.20
N LYS A 382 -11.64 8.76 1.68
CA LYS A 382 -10.60 9.39 2.49
C LYS A 382 -9.56 10.03 1.56
N LEU A 383 -9.25 11.30 1.75
CA LEU A 383 -8.09 11.92 1.11
C LEU A 383 -6.90 11.81 2.07
N ALA A 384 -6.01 10.87 1.78
CA ALA A 384 -4.76 10.64 2.49
C ALA A 384 -3.61 11.04 1.56
N CYS A 385 -3.38 12.34 1.45
CA CYS A 385 -2.52 12.90 0.42
C CYS A 385 -1.10 13.20 0.92
N VAL A 386 -0.21 13.45 -0.04
CA VAL A 386 1.08 14.09 0.19
C VAL A 386 1.20 15.32 -0.71
N ASN A 387 1.82 16.40 -0.23
CA ASN A 387 2.09 17.59 -1.04
C ASN A 387 3.29 17.33 -1.96
N TRP A 388 3.18 17.68 -3.24
CA TRP A 388 4.29 17.62 -4.20
C TRP A 388 4.54 18.99 -4.82
N VAL A 389 5.75 19.51 -4.60
CA VAL A 389 6.15 20.85 -5.02
C VAL A 389 6.45 20.89 -6.52
N ALA A 390 5.81 21.79 -7.25
CA ALA A 390 6.05 22.08 -8.67
C ALA A 390 5.92 23.57 -9.03
N HIS A 391 5.82 24.45 -8.03
CA HIS A 391 5.58 25.89 -8.21
C HIS A 391 6.83 26.78 -8.03
N LEU A 392 7.99 26.21 -7.69
CA LEU A 392 9.23 26.98 -7.47
C LEU A 392 9.78 27.58 -8.77
N GLU A 393 10.91 28.30 -8.69
CA GLU A 393 11.45 29.13 -9.78
C GLU A 393 11.63 28.40 -11.12
N VAL A 394 11.95 27.10 -11.07
CA VAL A 394 12.08 26.26 -12.28
C VAL A 394 10.74 25.91 -12.93
N VAL A 395 9.63 25.98 -12.17
CA VAL A 395 8.25 25.63 -12.58
C VAL A 395 8.11 24.19 -13.07
N VAL A 396 8.83 23.27 -12.42
CA VAL A 396 8.83 21.84 -12.71
C VAL A 396 8.73 21.09 -11.39
N ALA A 397 8.03 19.96 -11.37
CA ALA A 397 7.93 19.13 -10.19
C ALA A 397 9.32 18.72 -9.67
N GLU A 398 9.52 18.85 -8.36
CA GLU A 398 10.77 18.48 -7.70
C GLU A 398 11.03 16.97 -7.85
N GLY A 399 12.30 16.57 -7.90
CA GLY A 399 12.73 15.16 -7.92
C GLY A 399 12.89 14.51 -9.29
N LEU A 400 12.37 15.11 -10.37
CA LEU A 400 12.49 14.57 -11.74
C LEU A 400 13.93 14.50 -12.29
N SER A 401 14.90 15.23 -11.71
CA SER A 401 16.31 15.01 -12.03
C SER A 401 16.91 13.78 -11.35
N LYS A 402 16.23 13.21 -10.35
CA LYS A 402 16.71 12.10 -9.52
C LYS A 402 16.01 10.78 -9.83
N GLN A 403 14.72 10.82 -10.17
CA GLN A 403 13.90 9.65 -10.45
C GLN A 403 12.94 9.87 -11.63
N PRO A 404 12.56 8.80 -12.36
CA PRO A 404 11.46 8.85 -13.32
C PRO A 404 10.14 9.31 -12.67
N VAL A 405 9.33 10.08 -13.39
CA VAL A 405 8.04 10.60 -12.91
C VAL A 405 7.07 9.48 -12.54
N ASP A 406 7.04 8.39 -13.30
CA ASP A 406 6.21 7.22 -13.03
C ASP A 406 6.66 6.53 -11.73
N ALA A 407 7.96 6.36 -11.53
CA ALA A 407 8.50 5.76 -10.31
C ALA A 407 8.14 6.58 -9.06
N ILE A 408 8.18 7.92 -9.14
CA ILE A 408 7.72 8.79 -8.03
C ILE A 408 6.21 8.62 -7.82
N SER A 409 5.42 8.56 -8.91
CA SER A 409 3.96 8.40 -8.86
C SER A 409 3.53 7.09 -8.22
N GLU A 410 4.18 5.99 -8.55
CA GLU A 410 3.96 4.67 -7.95
C GLU A 410 4.37 4.63 -6.47
N ARG A 411 5.51 5.25 -6.14
CA ARG A 411 6.03 5.30 -4.78
C ARG A 411 5.07 5.99 -3.81
N ILE A 412 4.28 6.94 -4.28
CA ILE A 412 3.22 7.58 -3.48
C ILE A 412 2.20 6.53 -2.99
N LEU A 413 1.78 5.60 -3.85
CA LEU A 413 0.86 4.52 -3.48
C LEU A 413 1.53 3.49 -2.56
N ASP A 414 2.79 3.13 -2.82
CA ASP A 414 3.55 2.17 -1.99
C ASP A 414 3.68 2.65 -0.53
N MET A 415 3.72 3.96 -0.31
CA MET A 415 3.75 4.58 1.02
C MET A 415 2.36 4.67 1.68
N GLY A 416 1.30 4.21 0.99
CA GLY A 416 -0.08 4.18 1.47
C GLY A 416 -0.86 5.49 1.26
N PHE A 417 -0.29 6.49 0.57
CA PHE A 417 -1.05 7.66 0.14
C PHE A 417 -1.94 7.28 -1.05
N ASN A 418 -3.08 7.96 -1.19
CA ASN A 418 -3.97 7.76 -2.34
C ASN A 418 -4.16 9.02 -3.18
N CYS A 419 -3.58 10.15 -2.75
CA CYS A 419 -3.63 11.41 -3.47
C CYS A 419 -2.34 12.23 -3.35
N VAL A 420 -2.19 13.17 -4.28
CA VAL A 420 -1.18 14.23 -4.23
C VAL A 420 -1.87 15.59 -4.24
N ARG A 421 -1.45 16.50 -3.35
CA ARG A 421 -1.69 17.93 -3.50
C ARG A 421 -0.55 18.52 -4.33
N LEU A 422 -0.79 18.68 -5.63
CA LEU A 422 0.20 19.11 -6.62
C LEU A 422 0.13 20.62 -6.76
N THR A 423 1.21 21.27 -6.38
CA THR A 423 1.28 22.73 -6.27
C THR A 423 1.60 23.38 -7.63
N TRP A 424 1.04 24.55 -7.92
CA TRP A 424 1.33 25.30 -9.14
C TRP A 424 1.33 26.82 -8.94
N ALA A 425 2.14 27.51 -9.74
CA ALA A 425 2.21 28.97 -9.75
C ALA A 425 1.25 29.58 -10.78
N LEU A 426 0.58 30.69 -10.43
CA LEU A 426 -0.40 31.35 -11.32
C LEU A 426 0.18 31.73 -12.68
N PHE A 427 1.43 32.21 -12.69
CA PHE A 427 2.06 32.69 -13.93
C PHE A 427 2.36 31.57 -14.92
N LEU A 428 2.46 30.30 -14.49
CA LEU A 428 2.55 29.17 -15.42
C LEU A 428 1.35 29.14 -16.38
N PHE A 429 0.16 29.48 -15.88
CA PHE A 429 -1.07 29.41 -16.67
C PHE A 429 -1.46 30.77 -17.28
N THR A 430 -0.92 31.88 -16.80
CA THR A 430 -1.35 33.23 -17.22
C THR A 430 -0.29 34.04 -17.96
N ASN A 431 0.97 33.59 -17.99
CA ASN A 431 2.03 34.20 -18.77
C ASN A 431 2.50 33.24 -19.88
N ASP A 432 2.03 33.46 -21.11
CA ASP A 432 2.33 32.57 -22.25
C ASP A 432 3.83 32.53 -22.60
N THR A 433 4.60 33.58 -22.29
CA THR A 433 6.05 33.56 -22.48
C THR A 433 6.72 32.62 -21.49
N LEU A 434 6.30 32.63 -20.22
CA LEU A 434 6.79 31.67 -19.23
C LEU A 434 6.31 30.24 -19.55
N ALA A 435 5.05 30.07 -19.92
CA ALA A 435 4.49 28.75 -20.22
C ALA A 435 5.21 28.04 -21.38
N SER A 436 5.70 28.81 -22.36
CA SER A 436 6.27 28.29 -23.60
C SER A 436 7.77 28.03 -23.58
N ILE A 437 8.53 28.53 -22.60
CA ILE A 437 9.92 28.11 -22.46
C ILE A 437 9.98 26.64 -22.09
N THR A 438 11.04 25.97 -22.54
CA THR A 438 11.24 24.55 -22.23
C THR A 438 11.75 24.35 -20.81
N VAL A 439 11.56 23.15 -20.26
CA VAL A 439 12.18 22.72 -19.01
C VAL A 439 13.69 22.96 -19.06
N ARG A 440 14.38 22.54 -20.12
CA ARG A 440 15.81 22.80 -20.31
C ARG A 440 16.15 24.29 -20.20
N GLN A 441 15.46 25.16 -20.93
CA GLN A 441 15.72 26.60 -20.90
C GLN A 441 15.48 27.20 -19.51
N SER A 442 14.43 26.77 -18.80
CA SER A 442 14.16 27.21 -17.43
C SER A 442 15.34 26.90 -16.50
N PHE A 443 15.89 25.70 -16.60
CA PHE A 443 17.05 25.27 -15.81
C PHE A 443 18.35 25.96 -16.24
N GLU A 444 18.57 26.17 -17.55
CA GLU A 444 19.73 26.90 -18.08
C GLU A 444 19.76 28.36 -17.59
N ASN A 445 18.61 29.03 -17.60
CA ASN A 445 18.47 30.41 -17.12
C ASN A 445 18.84 30.56 -15.63
N LEU A 446 18.74 29.48 -14.86
CA LEU A 446 19.08 29.42 -13.43
C LEU A 446 20.45 28.77 -13.17
N GLY A 447 21.20 28.39 -14.22
CA GLY A 447 22.51 27.76 -14.09
C GLY A 447 22.50 26.32 -13.56
N LEU A 448 21.37 25.61 -13.64
CA LEU A 448 21.16 24.28 -13.05
C LEU A 448 21.59 23.13 -13.99
N VAL A 449 22.82 23.20 -14.50
CA VAL A 449 23.34 22.28 -15.55
C VAL A 449 23.31 20.80 -15.12
N GLU A 450 23.67 20.50 -13.88
CA GLU A 450 23.66 19.12 -13.37
C GLU A 450 22.24 18.52 -13.31
N SER A 451 21.25 19.31 -12.93
CA SER A 451 19.86 18.88 -12.89
C SER A 451 19.31 18.59 -14.28
N ILE A 452 19.77 19.30 -15.32
CA ILE A 452 19.40 19.01 -16.72
C ILE A 452 19.90 17.61 -17.12
N ALA A 453 21.15 17.27 -16.80
CA ALA A 453 21.69 15.95 -17.08
C ALA A 453 20.91 14.84 -16.35
N GLY A 454 20.52 15.09 -15.09
CA GLY A 454 19.65 14.19 -14.32
C GLY A 454 18.27 14.02 -14.94
N LEU A 455 17.65 15.12 -15.41
CA LEU A 455 16.38 15.09 -16.12
C LEU A 455 16.48 14.34 -17.46
N GLN A 456 17.56 14.53 -18.22
CA GLN A 456 17.79 13.77 -19.46
C GLN A 456 17.93 12.27 -19.21
N ALA A 457 18.56 11.88 -18.09
CA ALA A 457 18.74 10.48 -17.75
C ALA A 457 17.44 9.82 -17.26
N ASN A 458 16.70 10.52 -16.40
CA ASN A 458 15.54 9.94 -15.71
C ASN A 458 14.20 10.21 -16.39
N ASN A 459 14.05 11.35 -17.08
CA ASN A 459 12.84 11.82 -17.73
C ASN A 459 13.13 12.45 -19.11
N PRO A 460 13.73 11.70 -20.06
CA PRO A 460 14.10 12.22 -21.37
C PRO A 460 12.91 12.76 -22.18
N SER A 461 11.70 12.26 -21.91
CA SER A 461 10.46 12.73 -22.55
C SER A 461 9.96 14.09 -22.03
N ILE A 462 10.47 14.57 -20.88
CA ILE A 462 10.00 15.81 -20.23
C ILE A 462 10.97 16.98 -20.44
N VAL A 463 12.28 16.71 -20.49
CA VAL A 463 13.33 17.75 -20.40
C VAL A 463 13.27 18.82 -21.50
N ASP A 464 12.69 18.52 -22.67
CA ASP A 464 12.54 19.46 -23.78
C ASP A 464 11.08 19.89 -24.02
N LEU A 465 10.15 19.50 -23.14
CA LEU A 465 8.78 20.00 -23.15
C LEU A 465 8.72 21.45 -22.68
N SER A 466 7.69 22.17 -23.12
CA SER A 466 7.34 23.46 -22.51
C SER A 466 6.98 23.27 -21.03
N LEU A 467 7.12 24.30 -20.21
CA LEU A 467 6.80 24.20 -18.78
C LEU A 467 5.34 23.78 -18.54
N ILE A 468 4.41 24.25 -19.38
CA ILE A 468 3.00 23.86 -19.28
C ILE A 468 2.77 22.38 -19.64
N ASP A 469 3.43 21.89 -20.68
CA ASP A 469 3.34 20.49 -21.10
C ASP A 469 4.03 19.55 -20.09
N ALA A 470 5.12 20.01 -19.45
CA ALA A 470 5.78 19.26 -18.38
C ALA A 470 4.87 19.10 -17.15
N TYR A 471 4.12 20.13 -16.77
CA TYR A 471 3.12 20.03 -15.71
C TYR A 471 2.00 19.04 -16.08
N GLN A 472 1.53 19.07 -17.33
CA GLN A 472 0.57 18.08 -17.85
C GLN A 472 1.11 16.65 -17.83
N ALA A 473 2.39 16.46 -18.17
CA ALA A 473 3.03 15.15 -18.13
C ALA A 473 3.08 14.56 -16.72
N VAL A 474 3.36 15.38 -15.70
CA VAL A 474 3.31 14.95 -14.29
C VAL A 474 1.89 14.58 -13.87
N VAL A 475 0.89 15.38 -14.23
CA VAL A 475 -0.53 15.06 -13.97
C VAL A 475 -0.95 13.76 -14.68
N ALA A 476 -0.50 13.55 -15.92
CA ALA A 476 -0.78 12.34 -16.67
C ALA A 476 -0.13 11.10 -16.03
N SER A 477 1.13 11.22 -15.57
CA SER A 477 1.82 10.16 -14.82
C SER A 477 1.06 9.78 -13.55
N LEU A 478 0.66 10.76 -12.73
CA LEU A 478 -0.15 10.52 -11.53
C LEU A 478 -1.48 9.83 -11.88
N SER A 479 -2.16 10.28 -12.95
CA SER A 479 -3.42 9.69 -13.40
C SER A 479 -3.26 8.25 -13.89
N ASN A 480 -2.24 7.96 -14.70
CA ASN A 480 -1.96 6.62 -15.23
C ASN A 480 -1.60 5.63 -14.10
N ASN A 481 -1.02 6.14 -13.02
CA ASN A 481 -0.69 5.38 -11.83
C ASN A 481 -1.80 5.41 -10.76
N ASN A 482 -3.03 5.79 -11.12
CA ASN A 482 -4.21 5.79 -10.25
C ASN A 482 -4.10 6.64 -8.97
N VAL A 483 -3.24 7.66 -8.96
CA VAL A 483 -3.14 8.62 -7.85
C VAL A 483 -4.17 9.73 -8.04
N MET A 484 -4.99 10.01 -7.02
CA MET A 484 -5.89 11.17 -7.05
C MET A 484 -5.11 12.49 -6.93
N ILE A 485 -5.59 13.56 -7.53
CA ILE A 485 -4.85 14.82 -7.66
C ILE A 485 -5.70 15.97 -7.16
N VAL A 486 -5.16 16.70 -6.19
CA VAL A 486 -5.64 18.00 -5.72
C VAL A 486 -4.72 19.06 -6.32
N LEU A 487 -5.21 19.87 -7.25
CA LEU A 487 -4.40 20.93 -7.86
C LEU A 487 -4.44 22.17 -6.96
N ASP A 488 -3.29 22.59 -6.46
CA ASP A 488 -3.18 23.69 -5.49
C ASP A 488 -2.53 24.94 -6.09
N ASN A 489 -3.23 26.07 -6.08
CA ASN A 489 -2.62 27.33 -6.44
C ASN A 489 -1.75 27.91 -5.31
N GLN A 490 -0.50 27.46 -5.24
CA GLN A 490 0.39 27.82 -4.14
C GLN A 490 0.86 29.28 -4.15
N ILE A 491 1.23 29.82 -5.31
CA ILE A 491 1.77 31.19 -5.43
C ILE A 491 1.40 31.82 -6.77
N SER A 492 1.55 33.15 -6.92
CA SER A 492 1.38 33.78 -8.22
C SER A 492 2.65 33.73 -9.07
N LYS A 493 3.72 34.37 -8.56
CA LYS A 493 5.04 34.35 -9.17
C LYS A 493 5.81 33.13 -8.68
N PRO A 494 6.38 32.30 -9.55
CA PRO A 494 7.18 31.14 -9.13
C PRO A 494 8.28 31.51 -8.14
N GLY A 495 8.44 30.70 -7.10
CA GLY A 495 9.42 30.92 -6.03
C GLY A 495 8.99 30.38 -4.68
N TRP A 496 9.87 30.54 -3.68
CA TRP A 496 9.61 30.13 -2.30
C TRP A 496 8.66 31.11 -1.58
N CYS A 497 7.83 30.56 -0.69
CA CYS A 497 6.91 31.30 0.17
C CYS A 497 7.17 30.87 1.64
N CYS A 498 6.62 31.47 2.68
CA CYS A 498 5.43 32.32 2.70
C CYS A 498 5.64 33.46 3.70
N SER A 499 6.36 34.51 3.31
CA SER A 499 6.55 35.67 4.21
C SER A 499 5.32 36.60 4.16
N ASN A 500 5.17 37.50 5.14
CA ASN A 500 4.14 38.55 5.09
C ASN A 500 4.37 39.61 4.00
N SER A 501 5.53 39.59 3.32
CA SER A 501 5.98 40.65 2.41
C SER A 501 6.53 40.14 1.08
N ASP A 502 6.21 38.90 0.69
CA ASP A 502 6.64 38.32 -0.60
C ASP A 502 5.81 38.79 -1.80
N GLY A 503 4.82 39.66 -1.58
CA GLY A 503 3.95 40.22 -2.61
C GLY A 503 2.92 39.24 -3.17
N ASN A 504 2.71 38.08 -2.52
CA ASN A 504 1.75 37.06 -2.94
C ASN A 504 0.67 36.76 -1.88
N GLY A 505 0.71 37.40 -0.71
CA GLY A 505 -0.06 37.01 0.47
C GLY A 505 -1.57 37.23 0.38
N PHE A 506 -2.03 38.30 -0.28
CA PHE A 506 -3.45 38.62 -0.39
C PHE A 506 -3.83 39.29 -1.71
N PHE A 507 -5.13 39.28 -2.03
CA PHE A 507 -5.65 39.91 -3.24
C PHE A 507 -5.24 41.39 -3.34
N GLY A 508 -4.66 41.76 -4.48
CA GLY A 508 -4.17 43.11 -4.74
C GLY A 508 -2.70 43.34 -4.37
N ASP A 509 -2.04 42.37 -3.73
CA ASP A 509 -0.58 42.42 -3.55
C ASP A 509 0.16 42.43 -4.90
N GLN A 510 1.43 42.82 -4.88
CA GLN A 510 2.27 43.08 -6.06
C GLN A 510 2.12 42.04 -7.18
N TYR A 511 2.06 40.75 -6.83
CA TYR A 511 1.97 39.65 -7.79
C TYR A 511 0.59 38.97 -7.80
N PHE A 512 -0.34 39.36 -6.93
CA PHE A 512 -1.62 38.67 -6.76
C PHE A 512 -2.80 39.52 -7.25
N ASN A 513 -2.92 39.64 -8.57
CA ASN A 513 -4.08 40.25 -9.21
C ASN A 513 -5.29 39.28 -9.20
N PRO A 514 -6.45 39.65 -8.64
CA PRO A 514 -7.60 38.76 -8.49
C PRO A 514 -8.25 38.36 -9.82
N ASP A 515 -8.31 39.24 -10.81
CA ASP A 515 -8.90 38.93 -12.12
C ASP A 515 -7.99 37.97 -12.90
N LEU A 516 -6.68 38.18 -12.83
CA LEU A 516 -5.70 37.26 -13.39
C LEU A 516 -5.77 35.88 -12.72
N TRP A 517 -5.95 35.85 -11.40
CA TRP A 517 -6.10 34.61 -10.63
C TRP A 517 -7.35 33.82 -11.03
N ILE A 518 -8.51 34.47 -11.16
CA ILE A 518 -9.75 33.83 -11.66
C ILE A 518 -9.54 33.24 -13.06
N ASN A 519 -8.84 33.97 -13.95
CA ASN A 519 -8.51 33.46 -15.29
C ASN A 519 -7.59 32.22 -15.22
N GLY A 520 -6.58 32.25 -14.35
CA GLY A 520 -5.69 31.11 -14.13
C GLY A 520 -6.42 29.88 -13.60
N LEU A 521 -7.24 30.05 -12.56
CA LEU A 521 -8.10 28.98 -12.02
C LEU A 521 -9.00 28.37 -13.11
N THR A 522 -9.65 29.22 -13.91
CA THR A 522 -10.52 28.79 -15.02
C THR A 522 -9.74 27.97 -16.05
N LYS A 523 -8.52 28.40 -16.40
CA LYS A 523 -7.66 27.71 -17.38
C LYS A 523 -7.21 26.35 -16.86
N VAL A 524 -6.79 26.25 -15.59
CA VAL A 524 -6.42 24.97 -14.96
C VAL A 524 -7.61 24.02 -14.89
N ALA A 525 -8.77 24.49 -14.41
CA ALA A 525 -9.99 23.71 -14.33
C ALA A 525 -10.41 23.17 -15.70
N THR A 526 -10.39 24.03 -16.74
CA THR A 526 -10.71 23.65 -18.12
C THR A 526 -9.73 22.63 -18.67
N MET A 527 -8.43 22.84 -18.47
CA MET A 527 -7.36 21.99 -18.97
C MET A 527 -7.49 20.54 -18.48
N PHE A 528 -7.83 20.35 -17.20
CA PHE A 528 -7.90 19.03 -16.58
C PHE A 528 -9.31 18.45 -16.47
N LYS A 529 -10.31 19.05 -17.12
CA LYS A 529 -11.71 18.57 -17.10
C LYS A 529 -11.88 17.12 -17.51
N GLY A 530 -11.07 16.64 -18.45
CA GLY A 530 -11.09 15.25 -18.93
C GLY A 530 -10.26 14.27 -18.10
N THR A 531 -9.46 14.75 -17.13
CA THR A 531 -8.58 13.91 -16.32
C THR A 531 -9.31 13.48 -15.05
N LYS A 532 -9.85 12.25 -15.04
CA LYS A 532 -10.71 11.74 -13.95
C LYS A 532 -10.04 11.71 -12.58
N ASN A 533 -8.71 11.52 -12.55
CA ASN A 533 -7.93 11.52 -11.31
C ASN A 533 -7.72 12.92 -10.72
N VAL A 534 -7.98 14.01 -11.47
CA VAL A 534 -8.07 15.34 -10.88
C VAL A 534 -9.41 15.47 -10.17
N VAL A 535 -9.37 15.32 -8.85
CA VAL A 535 -10.58 15.22 -8.01
C VAL A 535 -10.91 16.51 -7.29
N ALA A 536 -9.94 17.42 -7.12
CA ALA A 536 -10.15 18.67 -6.42
C ALA A 536 -9.22 19.80 -6.89
N MET A 537 -9.62 21.04 -6.61
CA MET A 537 -8.77 22.22 -6.74
C MET A 537 -8.79 23.03 -5.45
N SER A 538 -7.60 23.25 -4.86
CA SER A 538 -7.40 24.27 -3.81
C SER A 538 -7.15 25.61 -4.47
N LEU A 539 -7.99 26.59 -4.11
CA LEU A 539 -8.10 27.83 -4.85
C LEU A 539 -6.89 28.75 -4.62
N ARG A 540 -6.33 28.79 -3.41
CA ARG A 540 -5.20 29.66 -3.06
C ARG A 540 -4.57 29.25 -1.74
N ASN A 541 -3.27 29.03 -1.72
CA ASN A 541 -2.53 28.72 -0.50
C ASN A 541 -2.29 29.94 0.42
N GLU A 542 -2.58 29.79 1.71
CA GLU A 542 -2.17 30.67 2.82
C GLU A 542 -2.43 32.16 2.62
N LEU A 543 -3.70 32.57 2.50
CA LEU A 543 -4.03 34.00 2.47
C LEU A 543 -3.58 34.68 3.77
N ARG A 544 -2.76 35.73 3.65
CA ARG A 544 -2.01 36.30 4.78
C ARG A 544 -1.57 37.75 4.53
N GLY A 545 -0.85 38.33 5.49
CA GLY A 545 -0.22 39.64 5.37
C GLY A 545 -1.11 40.80 5.83
N PRO A 546 -0.59 42.03 5.81
CA PRO A 546 -1.24 43.20 6.39
C PRO A 546 -2.48 43.68 5.62
N ASN A 547 -2.61 43.30 4.34
CA ASN A 547 -3.72 43.72 3.48
C ASN A 547 -4.96 42.79 3.59
N GLN A 548 -4.84 41.67 4.30
CA GLN A 548 -5.89 40.67 4.38
C GLN A 548 -7.16 41.24 5.03
N ASN A 549 -8.31 40.97 4.42
CA ASN A 549 -9.60 41.40 4.93
C ASN A 549 -10.74 40.47 4.50
N VAL A 550 -11.78 40.38 5.34
CA VAL A 550 -12.91 39.47 5.13
C VAL A 550 -13.77 39.87 3.92
N THR A 551 -13.90 41.17 3.63
CA THR A 551 -14.74 41.66 2.53
C THR A 551 -14.24 41.16 1.18
N ASP A 552 -12.94 41.31 0.92
CA ASP A 552 -12.33 40.86 -0.32
C ASP A 552 -12.20 39.33 -0.37
N TRP A 553 -11.99 38.67 0.78
CA TRP A 553 -12.03 37.21 0.86
C TRP A 553 -13.37 36.68 0.33
N TYR A 554 -14.52 37.18 0.83
CA TYR A 554 -15.84 36.75 0.34
C TYR A 554 -16.01 37.07 -1.15
N ARG A 555 -15.60 38.27 -1.57
CA ARG A 555 -15.74 38.73 -2.94
C ARG A 555 -15.00 37.83 -3.92
N TYR A 556 -13.74 37.49 -3.64
CA TYR A 556 -12.89 36.80 -4.61
C TYR A 556 -12.91 35.28 -4.44
N MET A 557 -12.96 34.74 -3.23
CA MET A 557 -13.06 33.28 -3.03
C MET A 557 -14.36 32.71 -3.61
N GLN A 558 -15.49 33.40 -3.44
CA GLN A 558 -16.74 32.99 -4.10
C GLN A 558 -16.63 33.07 -5.63
N LYS A 559 -16.05 34.14 -6.19
CA LYS A 559 -15.86 34.26 -7.64
C LYS A 559 -14.94 33.18 -8.20
N GLY A 560 -13.84 32.87 -7.51
CA GLY A 560 -12.93 31.79 -7.88
C GLY A 560 -13.61 30.43 -7.85
N ALA A 561 -14.41 30.17 -6.80
CA ALA A 561 -15.17 28.93 -6.66
C ALA A 561 -16.19 28.73 -7.79
N GLU A 562 -16.98 29.77 -8.09
CA GLU A 562 -17.94 29.76 -9.21
C GLU A 562 -17.23 29.54 -10.55
N ALA A 563 -16.09 30.19 -10.77
CA ALA A 563 -15.32 30.06 -12.00
C ALA A 563 -14.78 28.63 -12.20
N VAL A 564 -14.21 28.04 -11.14
CA VAL A 564 -13.73 26.64 -11.18
C VAL A 564 -14.87 25.68 -11.45
N HIS A 565 -15.97 25.77 -10.71
CA HIS A 565 -17.10 24.86 -10.92
C HIS A 565 -17.70 25.02 -12.33
N ALA A 566 -17.85 26.25 -12.83
CA ALA A 566 -18.38 26.48 -14.17
C ALA A 566 -17.50 25.84 -15.25
N ALA A 567 -16.17 25.91 -15.10
CA ALA A 567 -15.23 25.29 -16.01
C ALA A 567 -15.22 23.75 -15.88
N ASN A 568 -15.15 23.24 -14.64
CA ASN A 568 -15.05 21.83 -14.32
C ASN A 568 -15.96 21.46 -13.13
N PRO A 569 -17.20 20.98 -13.38
CA PRO A 569 -18.11 20.58 -12.31
C PRO A 569 -17.74 19.25 -11.65
N ASN A 570 -16.74 18.54 -12.16
CA ASN A 570 -16.37 17.22 -11.64
C ASN A 570 -15.49 17.32 -10.39
N VAL A 571 -14.73 18.41 -10.22
CA VAL A 571 -13.81 18.58 -9.08
C VAL A 571 -14.49 19.14 -7.84
N LEU A 572 -13.99 18.77 -6.67
CA LEU A 572 -14.23 19.50 -5.43
C LEU A 572 -13.54 20.86 -5.47
N VAL A 573 -14.15 21.86 -4.84
CA VAL A 573 -13.62 23.21 -4.71
C VAL A 573 -13.24 23.44 -3.25
N ILE A 574 -11.94 23.63 -3.00
CA ILE A 574 -11.38 23.77 -1.64
C ILE A 574 -11.09 25.25 -1.36
N LEU A 575 -11.68 25.80 -0.29
CA LEU A 575 -11.48 27.18 0.15
C LEU A 575 -10.55 27.26 1.35
N SER A 576 -9.49 28.04 1.19
CA SER A 576 -8.54 28.41 2.22
C SER A 576 -9.02 29.55 3.13
N GLY A 577 -8.45 29.58 4.34
CA GLY A 577 -8.75 30.59 5.36
C GLY A 577 -7.87 31.83 5.29
N LEU A 578 -7.99 32.69 6.30
CA LEU A 578 -7.07 33.78 6.55
C LEU A 578 -5.95 33.34 7.51
N ASN A 579 -4.95 34.20 7.67
CA ASN A 579 -3.85 34.02 8.60
C ASN A 579 -3.11 32.69 8.41
N TYR A 580 -2.62 32.43 7.18
CA TYR A 580 -1.92 31.18 6.83
C TYR A 580 -2.83 29.95 6.95
N ASP A 581 -4.09 30.09 6.52
CA ASP A 581 -5.10 29.05 6.57
C ASP A 581 -5.38 28.52 8.00
N LYS A 582 -5.29 29.43 8.97
CA LYS A 582 -5.56 29.14 10.39
C LYS A 582 -6.91 29.66 10.88
N ASP A 583 -7.54 30.54 10.10
CA ASP A 583 -8.76 31.23 10.52
C ASP A 583 -9.85 31.23 9.45
N LEU A 584 -10.96 30.58 9.77
CA LEU A 584 -12.23 30.60 9.03
C LEU A 584 -13.37 31.15 9.89
N SER A 585 -13.10 31.68 11.10
CA SER A 585 -14.10 32.06 12.10
C SER A 585 -15.14 33.06 11.58
N PHE A 586 -14.74 33.91 10.64
CA PHE A 586 -15.61 34.88 9.98
C PHE A 586 -16.71 34.24 9.08
N THR A 587 -16.62 32.93 8.80
CA THR A 587 -17.64 32.15 8.06
C THR A 587 -18.72 31.57 8.97
N LEU A 588 -18.48 31.51 10.28
CA LEU A 588 -19.44 30.95 11.26
C LEU A 588 -20.81 31.64 11.19
N ASN A 589 -20.81 32.98 11.17
CA ASN A 589 -22.03 33.79 11.19
C ASN A 589 -22.47 34.28 9.79
N LYS A 590 -21.65 34.03 8.77
CA LYS A 590 -21.93 34.43 7.39
C LYS A 590 -21.47 33.32 6.46
N PRO A 591 -22.30 32.30 6.20
CA PRO A 591 -21.92 31.22 5.29
C PRO A 591 -21.59 31.74 3.89
N VAL A 592 -20.67 31.05 3.22
CA VAL A 592 -20.33 31.32 1.81
C VAL A 592 -21.56 31.08 0.93
N GLN A 593 -21.81 31.98 -0.02
CA GLN A 593 -22.94 31.88 -0.95
C GLN A 593 -22.44 31.45 -2.33
N LEU A 594 -22.80 30.23 -2.74
CA LEU A 594 -22.46 29.63 -4.03
C LEU A 594 -23.73 29.10 -4.70
N ASN A 595 -23.72 29.04 -6.04
CA ASN A 595 -24.82 28.53 -6.86
C ASN A 595 -24.82 27.00 -6.98
N PHE A 596 -23.76 26.36 -6.48
CA PHE A 596 -23.60 24.91 -6.46
C PHE A 596 -23.57 24.36 -5.05
N THR A 597 -23.90 23.08 -4.91
CA THR A 597 -23.86 22.33 -3.66
C THR A 597 -23.03 21.06 -3.83
N ASN A 598 -22.75 20.37 -2.73
CA ASN A 598 -22.10 19.04 -2.73
C ASN A 598 -20.70 18.98 -3.38
N LYS A 599 -20.00 20.10 -3.47
CA LYS A 599 -18.62 20.18 -4.01
C LYS A 599 -17.65 21.00 -3.14
N LEU A 600 -18.16 21.68 -2.12
CA LEU A 600 -17.40 22.61 -1.29
C LEU A 600 -16.68 21.88 -0.15
N VAL A 601 -15.39 22.19 0.02
CA VAL A 601 -14.52 21.76 1.11
C VAL A 601 -13.80 22.97 1.68
N PHE A 602 -13.56 23.01 2.99
CA PHE A 602 -12.69 24.01 3.63
C PHE A 602 -11.35 23.40 3.98
N GLU A 603 -10.27 24.19 3.97
CA GLU A 603 -8.95 23.72 4.36
C GLU A 603 -8.28 24.53 5.47
N VAL A 604 -7.38 23.87 6.19
CA VAL A 604 -6.55 24.45 7.25
C VAL A 604 -5.13 23.92 7.24
N HIS A 605 -4.19 24.75 7.68
CA HIS A 605 -2.80 24.37 7.87
C HIS A 605 -2.45 24.30 9.35
N TRP A 606 -1.68 23.29 9.74
CA TRP A 606 -1.24 23.16 11.13
C TRP A 606 0.15 22.51 11.24
N TYR A 607 1.06 23.16 11.95
CA TYR A 607 2.44 22.71 12.16
C TYR A 607 2.86 22.90 13.61
N GLY A 608 3.84 22.13 14.09
CA GLY A 608 4.38 22.26 15.45
C GLY A 608 4.89 23.66 15.76
N PHE A 609 5.55 24.31 14.80
CA PHE A 609 6.04 25.69 14.94
C PHE A 609 4.94 26.76 14.86
N SER A 610 3.68 26.42 14.57
CA SER A 610 2.58 27.40 14.50
C SER A 610 2.35 28.13 15.83
N ASN A 611 2.81 27.55 16.93
CA ASN A 611 2.75 28.10 18.28
C ASN A 611 4.18 28.32 18.85
N GLY A 612 5.16 28.58 17.99
CA GLY A 612 6.57 28.69 18.40
C GLY A 612 7.10 27.37 18.96
N GLU A 613 7.83 27.46 20.08
CA GLU A 613 8.47 26.33 20.76
C GLU A 613 7.65 25.83 21.98
N GLU A 614 6.35 26.16 22.05
CA GLU A 614 5.51 25.84 23.21
C GLU A 614 5.40 24.34 23.49
N TRP A 615 5.43 23.47 22.47
CA TRP A 615 5.35 22.01 22.68
C TRP A 615 6.60 21.45 23.36
N GLU A 616 7.76 22.07 23.14
CA GLU A 616 9.00 21.72 23.81
C GLU A 616 9.13 22.36 25.20
N THR A 617 8.79 23.64 25.30
CA THR A 617 9.08 24.49 26.47
C THR A 617 7.96 24.53 27.52
N SER A 618 6.76 24.05 27.20
CA SER A 618 5.58 24.05 28.07
C SER A 618 4.98 22.65 28.24
N ASN A 619 4.01 22.51 29.14
CA ASN A 619 3.34 21.24 29.37
C ASN A 619 2.48 20.84 28.15
N PRO A 620 2.76 19.70 27.47
CA PRO A 620 2.05 19.33 26.25
C PRO A 620 0.54 19.10 26.40
N ASN A 621 0.04 18.76 27.60
CA ASN A 621 -1.41 18.65 27.83
C ASN A 621 -2.10 20.00 27.69
N GLN A 622 -1.51 21.04 28.26
CA GLN A 622 -2.08 22.39 28.28
C GLN A 622 -1.99 23.00 26.89
N VAL A 623 -0.83 22.84 26.23
CA VAL A 623 -0.62 23.29 24.84
C VAL A 623 -1.61 22.60 23.91
N CYS A 624 -1.75 21.27 23.96
CA CYS A 624 -2.72 20.55 23.12
C CYS A 624 -4.16 21.00 23.39
N GLY A 625 -4.57 21.16 24.65
CA GLY A 625 -5.91 21.65 24.99
C GLY A 625 -6.19 23.08 24.48
N GLN A 626 -5.23 24.00 24.65
CA GLN A 626 -5.34 25.38 24.18
C GLN A 626 -5.37 25.49 22.66
N VAL A 627 -4.42 24.82 21.99
CA VAL A 627 -4.27 24.87 20.53
C VAL A 627 -5.45 24.22 19.84
N LEU A 628 -5.92 23.05 20.30
CA LEU A 628 -7.12 22.43 19.75
C LEU A 628 -8.37 23.27 20.02
N GLY A 629 -8.49 23.90 21.20
CA GLY A 629 -9.59 24.84 21.48
C GLY A 629 -9.64 26.00 20.48
N SER A 630 -8.47 26.59 20.19
CA SER A 630 -8.33 27.65 19.18
C SER A 630 -8.66 27.15 17.77
N LEU A 631 -8.09 26.02 17.35
CA LEU A 631 -8.32 25.42 16.04
C LEU A 631 -9.80 25.07 15.81
N MET A 632 -10.46 24.50 16.81
CA MET A 632 -11.88 24.17 16.73
C MET A 632 -12.76 25.42 16.63
N GLY A 633 -12.42 26.49 17.36
CA GLY A 633 -13.12 27.77 17.28
C GLY A 633 -12.89 28.51 15.97
N ASN A 634 -11.70 28.38 15.38
CA ASN A 634 -11.33 29.09 14.17
C ASN A 634 -11.72 28.38 12.89
N ALA A 635 -11.79 27.05 12.89
CA ALA A 635 -12.10 26.29 11.67
C ALA A 635 -12.87 24.98 11.92
N GLY A 636 -12.63 24.29 13.05
CA GLY A 636 -13.26 23.00 13.31
C GLY A 636 -14.80 23.02 13.33
N PHE A 637 -15.42 24.17 13.61
CA PHE A 637 -16.88 24.34 13.57
C PHE A 637 -17.52 24.02 12.22
N VAL A 638 -16.78 24.09 11.09
CA VAL A 638 -17.34 23.78 9.76
C VAL A 638 -17.79 22.33 9.65
N LEU A 639 -17.17 21.44 10.43
CA LEU A 639 -17.55 20.04 10.53
C LEU A 639 -18.97 19.87 11.09
N GLU A 640 -19.37 20.70 12.05
CA GLU A 640 -20.70 20.71 12.66
C GLU A 640 -21.74 21.37 11.74
N GLN A 641 -21.30 22.31 10.90
CA GLN A 641 -22.12 22.89 9.83
C GLN A 641 -22.33 21.93 8.64
N GLY A 642 -21.71 20.76 8.66
CA GLY A 642 -21.86 19.75 7.62
C GLY A 642 -20.99 19.99 6.39
N TYR A 643 -19.81 20.59 6.56
CA TYR A 643 -18.79 20.70 5.51
C TYR A 643 -17.54 19.87 5.84
N PRO A 644 -16.87 19.26 4.84
CA PRO A 644 -15.58 18.63 5.07
C PRO A 644 -14.51 19.67 5.43
N LEU A 645 -13.62 19.30 6.34
CA LEU A 645 -12.42 20.07 6.70
C LEU A 645 -11.18 19.24 6.32
N PHE A 646 -10.40 19.76 5.38
CA PHE A 646 -9.19 19.16 4.84
C PHE A 646 -7.96 19.80 5.50
N VAL A 647 -7.12 19.01 6.18
CA VAL A 647 -5.82 19.51 6.67
C VAL A 647 -4.83 19.46 5.51
N SER A 648 -4.87 20.46 4.63
CA SER A 648 -4.11 20.48 3.38
C SER A 648 -2.60 20.61 3.56
N GLU A 649 -2.15 21.06 4.73
CA GLU A 649 -0.74 21.02 5.13
C GLU A 649 -0.57 20.75 6.62
N PHE A 650 0.23 19.73 6.93
CA PHE A 650 0.84 19.48 8.23
C PHE A 650 2.16 18.74 8.03
N GLY A 651 3.07 18.79 8.99
CA GLY A 651 4.35 18.10 8.86
C GLY A 651 5.20 18.17 10.12
N VAL A 652 6.26 17.36 10.12
CA VAL A 652 7.28 17.29 11.16
C VAL A 652 8.65 17.12 10.53
N ASP A 653 9.70 17.49 11.27
CA ASP A 653 11.06 17.11 10.93
C ASP A 653 11.22 15.57 10.95
N MET A 654 11.34 14.99 9.75
CA MET A 654 11.40 13.54 9.52
C MET A 654 12.69 12.90 10.02
N ARG A 655 13.70 13.67 10.47
CA ARG A 655 14.85 13.12 11.21
C ARG A 655 14.45 12.57 12.58
N GLY A 656 13.27 12.96 13.09
CA GLY A 656 12.72 12.48 14.36
C GLY A 656 13.39 13.05 15.61
N THR A 657 14.29 14.03 15.46
CA THR A 657 15.04 14.63 16.58
C THR A 657 14.41 15.92 17.12
N ASN A 658 13.41 16.49 16.44
CA ASN A 658 12.76 17.73 16.85
C ASN A 658 11.68 17.44 17.92
N VAL A 659 11.93 17.86 19.16
CA VAL A 659 11.05 17.59 20.31
C VAL A 659 9.70 18.30 20.16
N ASN A 660 9.70 19.55 19.69
CA ASN A 660 8.49 20.35 19.49
C ASN A 660 7.53 19.66 18.50
N ASP A 661 8.05 19.26 17.34
CA ASP A 661 7.28 18.59 16.29
C ASP A 661 6.79 17.20 16.72
N ASN A 662 7.64 16.41 17.38
CA ASN A 662 7.28 15.08 17.86
C ASN A 662 6.11 15.11 18.86
N ARG A 663 6.10 16.09 19.78
CA ARG A 663 5.03 16.26 20.77
C ARG A 663 3.75 16.82 20.16
N TYR A 664 3.88 17.79 19.26
CA TYR A 664 2.79 18.31 18.44
C TYR A 664 2.07 17.20 17.68
N PHE A 665 2.83 16.32 17.02
CA PHE A 665 2.29 15.29 16.15
C PHE A 665 1.41 14.29 16.90
N ASN A 666 1.73 13.97 18.15
CA ASN A 666 0.88 13.13 18.99
C ASN A 666 -0.50 13.77 19.21
N CYS A 667 -0.58 15.10 19.37
CA CYS A 667 -1.85 15.81 19.53
C CYS A 667 -2.62 15.84 18.19
N PHE A 668 -1.91 16.09 17.08
CA PHE A 668 -2.47 16.02 15.72
C PHE A 668 -3.09 14.65 15.43
N MET A 669 -2.35 13.56 15.67
CA MET A 669 -2.82 12.19 15.44
C MET A 669 -4.11 11.90 16.21
N GLY A 670 -4.20 12.35 17.48
CA GLY A 670 -5.40 12.18 18.29
C GLY A 670 -6.61 12.94 17.73
N TRP A 671 -6.42 14.17 17.29
CA TRP A 671 -7.49 15.00 16.68
C TRP A 671 -7.93 14.47 15.32
N ALA A 672 -6.98 14.14 14.44
CA ALA A 672 -7.25 13.62 13.11
C ALA A 672 -7.98 12.26 13.16
N ALA A 673 -7.65 11.40 14.13
CA ALA A 673 -8.36 10.14 14.35
C ALA A 673 -9.78 10.35 14.91
N GLU A 674 -9.94 11.23 15.92
CA GLU A 674 -11.23 11.50 16.56
C GLU A 674 -12.27 12.04 15.58
N TYR A 675 -11.85 12.91 14.68
CA TYR A 675 -12.72 13.50 13.68
C TYR A 675 -12.72 12.76 12.34
N ASP A 676 -11.77 11.87 12.09
CA ASP A 676 -11.57 11.18 10.80
C ASP A 676 -11.37 12.15 9.62
N LEU A 677 -10.45 13.10 9.81
CA LEU A 677 -10.19 14.22 8.89
C LEU A 677 -9.49 13.76 7.61
N ASP A 678 -9.77 14.44 6.51
CA ASP A 678 -8.96 14.37 5.30
C ASP A 678 -7.67 15.18 5.50
N TRP A 679 -6.56 14.77 4.91
CA TRP A 679 -5.26 15.41 5.16
C TRP A 679 -4.27 15.28 4.00
N ALA A 680 -3.31 16.20 3.94
CA ALA A 680 -2.17 16.18 3.04
C ALA A 680 -0.87 16.50 3.78
N LEU A 681 0.04 15.52 3.81
CA LEU A 681 1.33 15.66 4.50
C LEU A 681 2.26 16.56 3.69
N TRP A 682 2.81 17.59 4.33
CA TRP A 682 3.93 18.37 3.80
C TRP A 682 5.24 17.73 4.29
N THR A 683 6.04 17.11 3.42
CA THR A 683 5.91 17.03 1.94
C THR A 683 6.53 15.76 1.36
N LEU A 684 6.25 15.43 0.10
CA LEU A 684 6.89 14.33 -0.63
C LEU A 684 8.38 14.60 -0.86
N VAL A 685 8.74 15.88 -1.02
CA VAL A 685 10.03 16.37 -1.51
C VAL A 685 11.19 15.95 -0.62
N GLY A 686 12.20 15.29 -1.17
CA GLY A 686 13.45 14.99 -0.46
C GLY A 686 14.54 16.07 -0.58
N SER A 687 14.56 16.77 -1.71
CA SER A 687 15.50 17.86 -2.01
C SER A 687 14.92 18.80 -3.07
N TYR A 688 15.35 20.06 -3.09
CA TYR A 688 14.95 21.05 -4.09
C TYR A 688 16.01 21.26 -5.18
N TYR A 689 15.60 21.53 -6.42
CA TYR A 689 16.54 21.99 -7.46
C TYR A 689 17.20 23.32 -7.05
N LEU A 690 16.38 24.26 -6.61
CA LEU A 690 16.78 25.58 -6.14
C LEU A 690 15.75 26.08 -5.12
N ARG A 691 16.20 26.37 -3.91
CA ARG A 691 15.38 27.01 -2.87
C ARG A 691 16.16 28.13 -2.22
N GLU A 692 15.61 29.34 -2.29
CA GLU A 692 16.20 30.54 -1.67
C GLU A 692 17.68 30.76 -2.07
N GLY A 693 18.01 30.47 -3.33
CA GLY A 693 19.37 30.59 -3.87
C GLY A 693 20.30 29.40 -3.60
N VAL A 694 19.83 28.37 -2.88
CA VAL A 694 20.60 27.16 -2.57
C VAL A 694 20.20 26.01 -3.49
N VAL A 695 21.16 25.50 -4.26
CA VAL A 695 20.99 24.34 -5.14
C VAL A 695 21.02 23.05 -4.32
N GLY A 696 20.10 22.12 -4.60
CA GLY A 696 20.11 20.79 -3.97
C GLY A 696 19.75 20.81 -2.48
N MET A 697 19.06 21.84 -1.99
CA MET A 697 18.75 21.97 -0.56
C MET A 697 17.91 20.77 -0.09
N ASN A 698 18.42 20.04 0.90
CA ASN A 698 17.74 18.88 1.49
C ASN A 698 16.53 19.32 2.33
N GLU A 699 15.38 18.67 2.13
CA GLU A 699 14.12 18.98 2.82
C GLU A 699 13.91 18.00 3.99
N TYR A 700 14.10 18.47 5.22
CA TYR A 700 13.98 17.63 6.42
C TYR A 700 12.54 17.30 6.81
N TYR A 701 11.54 18.02 6.30
CA TYR A 701 10.12 17.66 6.41
C TYR A 701 9.69 16.66 5.33
N GLY A 702 10.60 16.32 4.40
CA GLY A 702 10.39 15.41 3.30
C GLY A 702 10.24 13.96 3.71
N VAL A 703 9.19 13.29 3.23
CA VAL A 703 9.02 11.84 3.39
C VAL A 703 10.13 11.07 2.69
N LEU A 704 10.59 11.54 1.53
CA LEU A 704 11.69 10.95 0.80
C LEU A 704 13.05 11.48 1.28
N ASP A 705 14.09 10.67 1.10
CA ASP A 705 15.47 11.08 1.29
C ASP A 705 15.95 12.05 0.20
N GLU A 706 17.11 12.66 0.38
CA GLU A 706 17.69 13.63 -0.57
C GLU A 706 17.84 13.06 -2.00
N ASN A 707 17.98 11.73 -2.14
CA ASN A 707 18.12 11.06 -3.44
C ASN A 707 16.78 10.66 -4.06
N TRP A 708 15.65 10.92 -3.39
CA TRP A 708 14.32 10.51 -3.81
C TRP A 708 14.16 8.99 -3.98
N ARG A 709 14.94 8.19 -3.26
CA ARG A 709 14.94 6.71 -3.35
C ARG A 709 14.21 6.07 -2.18
N ASP A 710 14.56 6.49 -0.98
CA ASP A 710 14.16 5.83 0.25
C ASP A 710 13.23 6.70 1.07
N VAL A 711 12.37 6.04 1.85
CA VAL A 711 11.57 6.72 2.88
C VAL A 711 12.51 7.12 4.01
N ARG A 712 12.55 8.42 4.33
CA ARG A 712 13.42 8.97 5.36
C ARG A 712 13.11 8.44 6.76
N ASN A 713 11.82 8.23 7.05
CA ASN A 713 11.36 7.75 8.36
C ASN A 713 10.18 6.78 8.23
N SER A 714 10.50 5.49 8.13
CA SER A 714 9.49 4.42 8.04
C SER A 714 8.63 4.30 9.29
N SER A 715 9.19 4.57 10.48
CA SER A 715 8.43 4.55 11.75
C SER A 715 7.35 5.64 11.76
N PHE A 716 7.64 6.83 11.24
CA PHE A 716 6.65 7.89 11.10
C PHE A 716 5.51 7.48 10.16
N LEU A 717 5.82 6.93 8.97
CA LEU A 717 4.79 6.44 8.05
C LEU A 717 3.95 5.31 8.67
N GLN A 718 4.58 4.39 9.40
CA GLN A 718 3.85 3.33 10.10
C GLN A 718 2.85 3.90 11.11
N LYS A 719 3.26 4.91 11.90
CA LYS A 719 2.35 5.60 12.85
C LYS A 719 1.20 6.31 12.13
N LEU A 720 1.48 6.97 11.00
CA LEU A 720 0.50 7.71 10.20
C LEU A 720 -0.50 6.78 9.48
N SER A 721 -0.08 5.55 9.14
CA SER A 721 -0.83 4.62 8.29
C SER A 721 -2.28 4.35 8.74
N VAL A 722 -2.51 4.38 10.05
CA VAL A 722 -3.85 4.19 10.63
C VAL A 722 -4.87 5.23 10.15
N LEU A 723 -4.39 6.45 9.83
CA LEU A 723 -5.18 7.57 9.31
C LEU A 723 -5.33 7.54 7.78
N GLN A 724 -4.69 6.62 7.06
CA GLN A 724 -4.81 6.52 5.59
C GLN A 724 -6.16 5.90 5.16
N SER A 725 -6.79 5.14 6.04
CA SER A 725 -8.14 4.64 5.85
C SER A 725 -9.17 5.47 6.65
N PRO A 726 -10.45 5.52 6.26
CA PRO A 726 -11.51 6.18 7.05
C PRO A 726 -11.98 5.32 8.22
N PHE A 727 -12.06 5.86 9.43
CA PHE A 727 -12.59 5.14 10.61
C PHE A 727 -14.12 5.01 10.60
N ARG A 728 -14.80 5.98 9.98
CA ARG A 728 -16.25 6.09 9.92
C ARG A 728 -16.69 6.87 8.68
N GLY A 729 -17.97 6.82 8.37
CA GLY A 729 -18.56 7.62 7.29
C GLY A 729 -19.66 6.86 6.57
N PRO A 730 -20.42 7.54 5.68
CA PRO A 730 -21.45 6.91 4.87
C PRO A 730 -20.86 5.81 3.99
N GLY A 731 -21.63 4.75 3.76
CA GLY A 731 -21.22 3.63 2.90
C GLY A 731 -20.26 2.62 3.53
N TYR A 732 -19.75 2.87 4.74
CA TYR A 732 -18.99 1.91 5.56
C TYR A 732 -19.84 1.38 6.72
N ASP A 733 -21.07 0.94 6.45
CA ASP A 733 -21.95 0.29 7.44
C ASP A 733 -21.61 -1.20 7.62
N GLU A 734 -20.32 -1.56 7.51
CA GLU A 734 -19.83 -2.94 7.62
C GLU A 734 -20.23 -3.57 8.96
N ILE A 735 -20.23 -2.79 10.05
CA ILE A 735 -20.66 -3.17 11.41
C ILE A 735 -21.42 -2.01 12.08
N ARG A 736 -22.30 -2.35 13.04
CA ARG A 736 -22.94 -1.37 13.94
C ARG A 736 -21.90 -0.45 14.61
N PRO A 737 -22.10 0.88 14.61
CA PRO A 737 -21.18 1.86 15.21
C PRO A 737 -20.68 1.47 16.59
N HIS A 738 -19.37 1.49 16.79
CA HIS A 738 -18.70 1.14 18.05
C HIS A 738 -17.54 2.10 18.31
N LYS A 739 -16.79 1.88 19.38
CA LYS A 739 -15.63 2.70 19.74
C LYS A 739 -14.35 1.88 19.68
N VAL A 740 -13.24 2.52 19.33
CA VAL A 740 -11.89 1.99 19.52
C VAL A 740 -11.10 2.91 20.44
N ILE A 741 -10.12 2.36 21.17
CA ILE A 741 -9.26 3.14 22.08
C ILE A 741 -7.91 3.29 21.39
N PHE A 742 -7.69 4.46 20.81
CA PHE A 742 -6.55 4.81 19.97
C PHE A 742 -5.42 5.44 20.80
N HIS A 743 -4.18 5.06 20.53
CA HIS A 743 -2.98 5.57 21.18
C HIS A 743 -2.12 6.39 20.18
N PRO A 744 -2.23 7.74 20.19
CA PRO A 744 -1.70 8.60 19.13
C PRO A 744 -0.19 8.50 18.90
N MET A 745 0.61 8.33 19.96
CA MET A 745 2.08 8.25 19.86
C MET A 745 2.56 7.04 19.04
N THR A 746 1.75 5.97 18.99
CA THR A 746 2.09 4.73 18.28
C THR A 746 1.31 4.53 16.99
N GLY A 747 0.18 5.20 16.81
CA GLY A 747 -0.75 4.91 15.70
C GLY A 747 -1.51 3.59 15.86
N LEU A 748 -1.55 3.00 17.06
CA LEU A 748 -2.15 1.70 17.34
C LEU A 748 -3.39 1.82 18.25
N CYS A 749 -4.21 0.77 18.31
CA CYS A 749 -5.38 0.69 19.18
C CYS A 749 -5.26 -0.44 20.21
N ILE A 750 -6.00 -0.32 21.32
CA ILE A 750 -6.10 -1.39 22.31
C ILE A 750 -6.81 -2.61 21.72
N GLN A 751 -6.15 -3.75 21.80
CA GLN A 751 -6.63 -5.07 21.38
C GLN A 751 -6.48 -6.09 22.50
N ARG A 752 -7.20 -7.21 22.35
CA ARG A 752 -7.11 -8.37 23.23
C ARG A 752 -6.64 -9.58 22.44
N LYS A 753 -5.47 -10.13 22.80
CA LYS A 753 -4.96 -11.37 22.20
C LYS A 753 -5.72 -12.60 22.68
N SER A 754 -5.90 -12.73 23.99
CA SER A 754 -6.66 -13.80 24.64
C SER A 754 -7.36 -13.29 25.90
N LEU A 755 -8.21 -14.11 26.54
CA LEU A 755 -8.90 -13.74 27.78
C LEU A 755 -7.96 -13.63 29.00
N TYR A 756 -6.78 -14.25 28.94
CA TYR A 756 -5.86 -14.37 30.07
C TYR A 756 -4.59 -13.53 29.90
N GLU A 757 -4.32 -13.05 28.70
CA GLU A 757 -3.20 -12.15 28.44
C GLU A 757 -3.57 -10.70 28.72
N PRO A 758 -2.58 -9.86 29.08
CA PRO A 758 -2.73 -8.41 29.12
C PRO A 758 -3.33 -7.84 27.84
N LEU A 759 -4.07 -6.74 27.98
CA LEU A 759 -4.40 -5.89 26.85
C LEU A 759 -3.11 -5.30 26.27
N VAL A 760 -3.02 -5.24 24.95
CA VAL A 760 -1.85 -4.73 24.23
C VAL A 760 -2.28 -3.77 23.14
N LEU A 761 -1.38 -2.95 22.63
CA LEU A 761 -1.63 -2.21 21.39
C LEU A 761 -1.43 -3.09 20.16
N GLY A 762 -2.17 -2.78 19.10
CA GLY A 762 -2.02 -3.40 17.79
C GLY A 762 -2.76 -2.63 16.69
N PRO A 763 -2.79 -3.19 15.47
CA PRO A 763 -3.49 -2.57 14.35
C PRO A 763 -4.95 -2.28 14.69
N CYS A 764 -5.44 -1.08 14.38
CA CYS A 764 -6.81 -0.69 14.71
C CYS A 764 -7.88 -1.51 13.95
N SER A 765 -7.52 -2.18 12.86
CA SER A 765 -8.37 -3.17 12.16
C SER A 765 -8.66 -4.42 13.00
N GLU A 766 -7.84 -4.69 14.01
CA GLU A 766 -7.99 -5.82 14.94
C GLU A 766 -8.44 -5.37 16.34
N ALA A 767 -8.76 -4.08 16.50
CA ALA A 767 -9.17 -3.51 17.78
C ALA A 767 -10.47 -4.16 18.28
N GLU A 768 -10.62 -4.21 19.60
CA GLU A 768 -11.87 -4.61 20.22
C GLU A 768 -12.98 -3.57 19.95
N ALA A 769 -14.21 -4.05 19.76
CA ALA A 769 -15.35 -3.16 19.63
C ALA A 769 -15.80 -2.67 21.00
N TRP A 770 -15.41 -1.47 21.40
CA TRP A 770 -15.74 -0.92 22.72
C TRP A 770 -17.06 -0.14 22.71
N SER A 771 -17.60 0.08 23.90
CA SER A 771 -18.67 1.02 24.23
C SER A 771 -18.23 1.85 25.43
N TYR A 772 -18.54 3.15 25.43
CA TYR A 772 -18.27 4.04 26.55
C TYR A 772 -19.58 4.64 27.03
N THR A 773 -19.97 4.28 28.26
CA THR A 773 -21.29 4.58 28.81
C THR A 773 -21.32 5.94 29.53
N PRO A 774 -22.49 6.56 29.71
CA PRO A 774 -22.62 7.79 30.52
C PRO A 774 -22.15 7.62 31.97
N LYS A 775 -22.12 6.38 32.48
CA LYS A 775 -21.55 6.03 33.79
C LYS A 775 -20.03 5.83 33.73
N LYS A 776 -19.36 6.40 32.72
CA LYS A 776 -17.89 6.39 32.56
C LYS A 776 -17.28 4.98 32.55
N THR A 777 -18.04 4.00 32.04
CA THR A 777 -17.60 2.59 32.00
C THR A 777 -17.28 2.23 30.56
N ILE A 778 -16.09 1.68 30.32
CA ILE A 778 -15.61 1.19 29.03
C ILE A 778 -15.86 -0.32 28.98
N THR A 779 -16.73 -0.78 28.08
CA THR A 779 -17.13 -2.20 27.96
C THR A 779 -16.86 -2.73 26.56
N ILE A 780 -16.54 -4.02 26.45
CA ILE A 780 -16.49 -4.69 25.14
C ILE A 780 -17.92 -4.98 24.70
N LYS A 781 -18.31 -4.44 23.55
CA LYS A 781 -19.65 -4.51 22.99
C LYS A 781 -20.07 -5.96 22.78
N GLY A 782 -21.27 -6.31 23.25
CA GLY A 782 -21.79 -7.68 23.17
C GLY A 782 -21.26 -8.63 24.25
N THR A 783 -20.49 -8.15 25.23
CA THR A 783 -19.99 -8.95 26.36
C THR A 783 -20.28 -8.26 27.70
N TYR A 784 -20.00 -8.97 28.81
CA TYR A 784 -20.04 -8.41 30.17
C TYR A 784 -18.70 -7.80 30.62
N PHE A 785 -17.67 -7.83 29.77
CA PHE A 785 -16.34 -7.37 30.14
C PHE A 785 -16.23 -5.85 30.11
N CYS A 786 -15.68 -5.28 31.17
CA CYS A 786 -15.24 -3.88 31.25
C CYS A 786 -13.76 -3.78 31.56
N LEU A 787 -13.16 -2.70 31.06
CA LEU A 787 -11.81 -2.31 31.43
C LEU A 787 -11.73 -1.94 32.91
N GLN A 788 -10.77 -2.51 33.62
CA GLN A 788 -10.52 -2.26 35.03
C GLN A 788 -9.04 -1.96 35.29
N ALA A 789 -8.80 -1.01 36.17
CA ALA A 789 -7.50 -0.81 36.81
C ALA A 789 -7.32 -1.88 37.90
N ASP A 790 -6.13 -2.48 37.96
CA ASP A 790 -5.81 -3.52 38.94
C ASP A 790 -5.05 -2.93 40.12
N GLU A 791 -3.74 -2.75 39.96
CA GLU A 791 -2.87 -2.05 40.90
C GLU A 791 -1.90 -1.13 40.16
N LEU A 792 -1.23 -0.26 40.91
CA LEU A 792 -0.21 0.63 40.38
C LEU A 792 0.95 -0.17 39.78
N GLY A 793 1.25 0.06 38.50
CA GLY A 793 2.35 -0.60 37.78
C GLY A 793 1.97 -1.93 37.13
N LEU A 794 0.73 -2.41 37.30
CA LEU A 794 0.28 -3.66 36.70
C LEU A 794 -0.52 -3.44 35.40
N PRO A 795 -0.66 -4.48 34.55
CA PRO A 795 -1.53 -4.42 33.38
C PRO A 795 -2.98 -4.10 33.71
N ALA A 796 -3.63 -3.31 32.85
CA ALA A 796 -5.08 -3.15 32.91
C ALA A 796 -5.75 -4.47 32.54
N LYS A 797 -6.83 -4.84 33.26
CA LYS A 797 -7.52 -6.12 33.10
C LYS A 797 -8.95 -5.96 32.64
N LEU A 798 -9.55 -7.07 32.21
CA LEU A 798 -10.98 -7.17 31.91
C LEU A 798 -11.71 -7.85 33.06
N GLY A 799 -12.65 -7.14 33.67
CA GLY A 799 -13.52 -7.69 34.71
C GLY A 799 -14.98 -7.75 34.29
N ILE A 800 -15.79 -8.49 35.04
CA ILE A 800 -17.24 -8.61 34.83
C ILE A 800 -18.06 -7.74 35.81
N ILE A 801 -17.43 -7.28 36.90
CA ILE A 801 -18.08 -6.43 37.90
C ILE A 801 -17.73 -4.96 37.62
N CYS A 802 -18.58 -4.32 36.81
CA CYS A 802 -18.33 -2.97 36.30
C CYS A 802 -18.93 -1.85 37.17
N SER A 803 -19.24 -2.14 38.43
CA SER A 803 -19.82 -1.19 39.39
C SER A 803 -18.79 -0.48 40.26
N TYR A 804 -17.58 -1.02 40.39
CA TYR A 804 -16.54 -0.49 41.28
C TYR A 804 -15.82 0.72 40.68
N ALA A 805 -15.15 1.48 41.55
CA ALA A 805 -14.43 2.71 41.18
C ALA A 805 -13.32 2.44 40.16
N ASN A 806 -12.61 1.32 40.28
CA ASN A 806 -11.53 0.90 39.37
C ASN A 806 -12.01 0.48 37.98
N SER A 807 -13.33 0.45 37.73
CA SER A 807 -13.93 0.24 36.40
C SER A 807 -14.46 1.52 35.76
N LYS A 808 -14.29 2.66 36.44
CA LYS A 808 -14.70 3.99 35.97
C LYS A 808 -13.51 4.71 35.38
N TRP A 809 -13.64 5.15 34.13
CA TRP A 809 -12.60 5.77 33.35
C TRP A 809 -13.01 7.18 32.94
N GLU A 810 -12.22 8.17 33.31
CA GLU A 810 -12.49 9.59 33.04
C GLU A 810 -11.38 10.23 32.21
N THR A 811 -11.75 11.11 31.29
CA THR A 811 -10.80 11.97 30.58
C THR A 811 -10.48 13.21 31.41
N ILE A 812 -9.32 13.24 32.07
CA ILE A 812 -9.03 14.25 33.12
C ILE A 812 -8.10 15.40 32.71
N SER A 813 -7.35 15.28 31.61
CA SER A 813 -6.40 16.32 31.17
C SER A 813 -7.03 17.43 30.31
N ASP A 814 -6.32 18.54 30.12
CA ASP A 814 -6.72 19.62 29.20
C ASP A 814 -6.81 19.13 27.74
N SER A 815 -5.87 18.26 27.33
CA SER A 815 -5.90 17.54 26.04
C SER A 815 -7.06 16.55 25.90
N LYS A 816 -7.73 16.19 27.00
CA LYS A 816 -8.75 15.12 27.07
C LYS A 816 -8.24 13.73 26.64
N MET A 817 -6.94 13.48 26.76
CA MET A 817 -6.31 12.22 26.35
C MET A 817 -5.82 11.34 27.51
N HIS A 818 -5.88 11.80 28.77
CA HIS A 818 -5.60 10.92 29.91
C HIS A 818 -6.85 10.17 30.34
N LEU A 819 -6.87 8.85 30.15
CA LEU A 819 -7.92 7.98 30.69
C LEU A 819 -7.53 7.52 32.10
N SER A 820 -8.21 8.06 33.10
CA SER A 820 -7.91 7.85 34.53
C SER A 820 -8.96 7.02 35.24
N SER A 821 -8.54 6.17 36.18
CA SER A 821 -9.39 5.41 37.09
C SER A 821 -8.91 5.48 38.54
N THR A 822 -9.69 4.97 39.48
CA THR A 822 -9.40 5.00 40.93
C THR A 822 -9.26 3.58 41.47
N LEU A 823 -8.12 3.27 42.09
CA LEU A 823 -7.84 1.97 42.70
C LEU A 823 -8.63 1.77 44.01
N GLU A 824 -8.62 0.56 44.55
CA GLU A 824 -9.33 0.24 45.80
C GLU A 824 -8.79 1.00 47.02
N ASP A 825 -7.50 1.35 47.01
CA ASP A 825 -6.87 2.18 48.04
C ASP A 825 -7.19 3.68 47.93
N GLY A 826 -7.99 4.07 46.92
CA GLY A 826 -8.38 5.45 46.64
C GLY A 826 -7.38 6.24 45.80
N SER A 827 -6.24 5.67 45.41
CA SER A 827 -5.27 6.33 44.53
C SER A 827 -5.77 6.41 43.08
N SER A 828 -5.33 7.44 42.36
CA SER A 828 -5.69 7.66 40.95
C SER A 828 -4.58 7.19 40.02
N VAL A 829 -4.95 6.46 38.97
CA VAL A 829 -4.04 5.93 37.94
C VAL A 829 -4.53 6.28 36.55
N CYS A 830 -3.61 6.40 35.59
CA CYS A 830 -3.89 6.60 34.18
C CYS A 830 -3.45 5.38 33.36
N LEU A 831 -4.12 5.14 32.24
CA LEU A 831 -3.62 4.23 31.23
C LEU A 831 -2.27 4.72 30.69
N ASP A 832 -1.37 3.78 30.48
CA ASP A 832 -0.05 3.98 29.88
C ASP A 832 0.32 2.72 29.10
N ILE A 833 1.44 2.76 28.39
CA ILE A 833 2.04 1.60 27.75
C ILE A 833 3.45 1.32 28.27
N ASP A 834 3.78 0.03 28.39
CA ASP A 834 5.14 -0.42 28.64
C ASP A 834 5.96 -0.57 27.34
N SER A 835 7.22 -0.98 27.45
CA SER A 835 8.12 -1.19 26.29
C SER A 835 7.68 -2.29 25.33
N ASN A 836 6.75 -3.16 25.74
CA ASN A 836 6.18 -4.24 24.93
C ASN A 836 4.81 -3.86 24.35
N ASN A 837 4.41 -2.60 24.47
CA ASN A 837 3.07 -2.09 24.12
C ASN A 837 1.93 -2.74 24.92
N SER A 838 2.19 -3.28 26.11
CA SER A 838 1.15 -3.72 27.03
C SER A 838 0.48 -2.52 27.68
N VAL A 839 -0.84 -2.58 27.80
CA VAL A 839 -1.63 -1.53 28.45
C VAL A 839 -1.55 -1.71 29.96
N VAL A 840 -0.96 -0.74 30.64
CA VAL A 840 -0.72 -0.75 32.09
C VAL A 840 -1.38 0.44 32.77
N THR A 841 -1.55 0.36 34.08
CA THR A 841 -2.03 1.49 34.91
C THR A 841 -0.93 2.03 35.79
N ILE A 842 -0.52 3.28 35.57
CA ILE A 842 0.51 3.94 36.38
C ILE A 842 0.05 5.31 36.87
N ALA A 843 0.87 5.98 37.69
CA ALA A 843 0.60 7.35 38.11
C ALA A 843 0.48 8.30 36.90
N CYS A 844 -0.54 9.16 36.91
CA CYS A 844 -0.78 10.08 35.81
C CYS A 844 0.37 11.10 35.67
N LYS A 845 0.95 11.16 34.47
CA LYS A 845 2.02 12.09 34.09
C LYS A 845 1.43 13.45 33.73
N CYS A 846 2.23 14.50 33.88
CA CYS A 846 1.94 15.81 33.29
C CYS A 846 0.59 16.47 33.62
N LEU A 847 -0.04 16.12 34.74
CA LEU A 847 -1.25 16.82 35.21
C LEU A 847 -0.96 18.14 35.92
N ASN A 848 0.25 18.28 36.47
CA ASN A 848 0.74 19.51 37.08
C ASN A 848 1.41 20.42 36.03
N ARG A 849 1.56 21.72 36.30
CA ARG A 849 2.18 22.72 35.39
C ARG A 849 3.68 22.55 35.14
N ASN A 850 4.24 21.35 35.31
CA ASN A 850 5.64 21.09 35.02
C ASN A 850 5.87 21.06 33.50
N SER A 851 6.78 21.90 33.01
CA SER A 851 7.14 22.00 31.60
C SER A 851 8.09 20.90 31.11
N THR A 852 8.77 20.17 31.99
CA THR A 852 9.79 19.18 31.60
C THR A 852 9.25 17.76 31.38
N CYS A 853 7.94 17.58 31.36
CA CYS A 853 7.31 16.26 31.36
C CYS A 853 6.75 15.90 29.96
N ASP A 854 6.68 14.60 29.66
CA ASP A 854 6.10 14.10 28.41
C ASP A 854 4.92 13.15 28.71
N PRO A 855 3.68 13.50 28.30
CA PRO A 855 2.51 12.66 28.51
C PRO A 855 2.25 11.65 27.38
N GLY A 856 3.05 11.62 26.32
CA GLY A 856 2.70 10.95 25.05
C GLY A 856 2.31 9.48 25.20
N SER A 857 2.93 8.74 26.11
CA SER A 857 2.63 7.32 26.38
C SER A 857 1.31 7.08 27.13
N GLN A 858 0.75 8.14 27.75
CA GLN A 858 -0.54 8.11 28.47
C GLN A 858 -1.68 8.75 27.69
N TRP A 859 -1.43 9.16 26.44
CA TRP A 859 -2.46 9.73 25.60
C TRP A 859 -3.25 8.63 24.90
N PHE A 860 -4.53 8.53 25.23
CA PHE A 860 -5.50 7.65 24.60
C PHE A 860 -6.74 8.44 24.20
N LYS A 861 -7.28 8.15 23.02
CA LYS A 861 -8.56 8.69 22.52
C LYS A 861 -9.56 7.57 22.32
N ILE A 862 -10.78 7.76 22.83
CA ILE A 862 -11.89 6.86 22.55
C ILE A 862 -12.62 7.42 21.33
N ILE A 863 -12.43 6.81 20.17
CA ILE A 863 -12.94 7.31 18.88
C ILE A 863 -14.03 6.41 18.32
N ASP A 864 -14.94 6.98 17.54
CA ASP A 864 -16.00 6.20 16.87
C ASP A 864 -15.46 5.49 15.63
N SER A 865 -15.91 4.25 15.42
CA SER A 865 -15.62 3.49 14.22
C SER A 865 -16.81 2.66 13.72
N THR A 866 -16.88 2.50 12.40
CA THR A 866 -17.80 1.58 11.71
C THR A 866 -17.05 0.49 10.94
N ARG A 867 -15.71 0.41 11.06
CA ARG A 867 -14.90 -0.61 10.39
C ARG A 867 -15.18 -2.02 10.92
N CYS A 868 -15.06 -3.02 10.05
CA CYS A 868 -15.02 -4.40 10.50
C CYS A 868 -13.81 -4.65 11.42
N THR A 869 -14.04 -5.23 12.59
CA THR A 869 -12.98 -5.70 13.49
C THR A 869 -12.81 -7.20 13.31
N SER A 870 -11.58 -7.68 13.08
CA SER A 870 -11.28 -9.12 13.02
C SER A 870 -11.56 -9.83 14.36
N ALA A 871 -11.78 -9.06 15.43
CA ALA A 871 -11.97 -9.50 16.81
C ALA A 871 -13.37 -10.05 17.15
N THR A 872 -14.19 -10.47 16.17
CA THR A 872 -15.27 -11.44 16.44
C THR A 872 -14.69 -12.85 16.62
N LYS A 873 -13.74 -13.00 17.54
CA LYS A 873 -13.38 -14.32 18.08
C LYS A 873 -14.63 -14.86 18.78
N SER A 874 -15.18 -15.89 18.18
CA SER A 874 -16.33 -16.67 18.61
C SER A 874 -16.57 -16.64 20.13
N SER A 875 -17.77 -16.24 20.54
CA SER A 875 -18.35 -16.54 21.85
C SER A 875 -18.61 -18.04 22.08
N VAL A 876 -18.10 -18.91 21.19
CA VAL A 876 -18.25 -20.37 21.23
C VAL A 876 -17.47 -21.02 22.40
N GLY A 877 -16.56 -20.31 23.05
CA GLY A 877 -15.88 -20.80 24.26
C GLY A 877 -16.68 -20.71 25.56
N ILE A 878 -17.70 -19.84 25.65
CA ILE A 878 -18.40 -19.57 26.93
C ILE A 878 -19.50 -20.61 27.20
N ILE A 879 -20.10 -21.21 26.16
CA ILE A 879 -21.11 -22.27 26.31
C ILE A 879 -20.47 -23.56 26.87
N SER A 880 -19.20 -23.82 26.54
CA SER A 880 -18.45 -24.98 27.06
C SER A 880 -18.18 -24.86 28.58
N ILE A 881 -17.77 -23.68 29.05
CA ILE A 881 -17.44 -23.45 30.47
C ILE A 881 -18.69 -23.36 31.33
N PHE A 882 -19.77 -22.73 30.85
CA PHE A 882 -21.06 -22.74 31.55
C PHE A 882 -21.66 -24.15 31.62
N ASN A 883 -21.53 -24.97 30.57
CA ASN A 883 -21.95 -26.38 30.62
C ASN A 883 -21.06 -27.23 31.54
N PHE A 884 -19.76 -26.91 31.67
CA PHE A 884 -18.86 -27.59 32.59
C PHE A 884 -19.13 -27.22 34.06
N MET A 885 -19.40 -25.94 34.35
CA MET A 885 -19.79 -25.51 35.70
C MET A 885 -21.21 -25.96 36.07
N ALA A 886 -22.16 -25.94 35.14
CA ALA A 886 -23.53 -26.45 35.37
C ALA A 886 -23.54 -27.98 35.62
N LYS A 887 -22.70 -28.75 34.91
CA LYS A 887 -22.54 -30.20 35.18
C LYS A 887 -21.90 -30.48 36.55
N ASN A 888 -20.98 -29.65 37.02
CA ASN A 888 -20.34 -29.85 38.32
C ASN A 888 -21.18 -29.35 39.51
N LEU A 889 -22.05 -28.34 39.31
CA LEU A 889 -23.02 -27.88 40.33
C LEU A 889 -24.24 -28.81 40.47
N LEU A 890 -24.62 -29.53 39.42
CA LEU A 890 -25.71 -30.52 39.46
C LEU A 890 -25.26 -31.89 39.99
N ALA A 891 -23.95 -32.18 40.02
CA ALA A 891 -23.40 -33.40 40.63
C ALA A 891 -23.22 -33.32 42.15
N SER A 892 -23.44 -32.15 42.76
CA SER A 892 -23.45 -31.97 44.23
C SER A 892 -24.84 -31.97 44.86
N PHE A 893 -25.90 -32.23 44.07
CA PHE A 893 -27.29 -32.32 44.54
C PHE A 893 -28.04 -33.54 43.97
N SER A 894 -27.38 -34.70 43.94
CA SER A 894 -28.01 -36.00 43.71
C SER A 894 -27.37 -37.07 44.57
#